data_AF-A0A4P7YSV6-F1
#
_entry.id   AF-A0A4P7YSV6-F1
#
_cell.length_a   1.000
_cell.length_b   1.000
_cell.length_c   1.000
_cell.angle_alpha   90.00
_cell.angle_beta   90.00
_cell.angle_gamma   90.00
#
_symmetry.space_group_name_H-M   'P 1'
#
loop_
_entity.id
_entity.type
_entity.pdbx_description
1 polymer ?
#
loop_
_entity_poly.entity_id
_entity_poly.type
_entity_poly.pdbx_seq_one_letter_code
_entity_poly.pdbx_strand_id
1 'polypeptide(L)'
;MLPGRLLPVPAAASSSRWTRRLLLSACAVLSAGLPALGAAQPLTTPAPIAAPIASLDAVAELPAPPAPIHAAELMAPDRPKSDRPKPQAQAQRIAIRPPDAPNADPQAAEARAAAAKAARAARMAEARAADEQIMNSRAADSRPAEGQTACADHEPASQPVLDALFGGEVAFAELVRRSPAEAFRCSSLFPGDAALAALRDAVPLAPFDAIGAADQLSTRPGGEGVIASALDPGLLTRSLDGGMPFYETRHELRKRLPKTDLQALEIRAAKALAVSLARDPAGMAPKIGALLDDMVDDPPADRFRITMALSSEDLLGLIARTGPQIYTSSLDGLVNILRIQLKLEKRSFLDLAREERTRPLWAEFFVAAVGGGRAASVFGTNPAMARDLMRESLRALLPVDGKPPAIDTAVVIGALADAMDLDNPAIRAALEDELAARYRAAGQPPAKSGLQEVSVRNGASDALARSGTSDALARSGTSDALARSMIGLAGSLHAARLSGRPATPAFEAERFLQNHPLAALPVLSGERLFHNGLNVQRMTFYDDPDGRASFRGFLRQHRAQGWALHAQSGFAVAISPERNGRRIIIVADIPGAGDAGRAAAWDWMAREGLTPSIVVHRGHSYHEDATMTEIAPGTALVFWGSCGGHTRLRATLERAPDALVLATQNIGVSTVNEALLGIMEERLLADGGIDWNAVWKEARSRIRDRRFASYKRPDHDSANLAFRAWQVQTASH
;
A
#
# COMPACT_ATOMS: atom_id res chain seq x y z
N MET A 1 51.72 -53.51 -34.52
CA MET A 1 52.23 -52.44 -33.63
C MET A 1 51.03 -51.77 -32.96
N LEU A 2 50.88 -51.98 -31.65
CA LEU A 2 49.92 -51.38 -30.71
C LEU A 2 50.34 -49.90 -30.35
N PRO A 3 49.59 -49.10 -29.55
CA PRO A 3 48.14 -48.79 -29.58
C PRO A 3 47.67 -47.39 -29.04
N GLY A 4 46.35 -47.12 -29.13
CA GLY A 4 45.43 -46.46 -28.15
C GLY A 4 45.40 -44.91 -28.10
N ARG A 5 44.25 -44.20 -27.97
CA ARG A 5 42.95 -44.51 -27.34
C ARG A 5 41.80 -43.67 -27.95
N LEU A 6 40.58 -44.18 -27.79
CA LEU A 6 39.30 -43.77 -28.39
C LEU A 6 38.61 -42.55 -27.76
N LEU A 7 37.89 -41.83 -28.62
CA LEU A 7 36.83 -40.84 -28.36
C LEU A 7 35.51 -41.52 -27.89
N PRO A 8 34.51 -40.73 -27.44
CA PRO A 8 33.16 -40.96 -27.94
C PRO A 8 32.48 -39.71 -28.54
N VAL A 9 31.63 -40.03 -29.52
CA VAL A 9 30.80 -39.19 -30.41
C VAL A 9 29.40 -38.97 -29.80
N PRO A 10 28.69 -37.89 -30.16
CA PRO A 10 27.30 -37.60 -29.74
C PRO A 10 26.24 -38.02 -30.78
N ALA A 11 25.02 -38.35 -30.31
CA ALA A 11 23.71 -38.39 -31.02
C ALA A 11 22.64 -38.96 -30.06
N ALA A 12 21.31 -38.83 -30.18
CA ALA A 12 20.35 -37.87 -30.73
C ALA A 12 18.92 -38.42 -30.40
N ALA A 13 17.97 -37.52 -30.09
CA ALA A 13 16.50 -37.52 -30.37
C ALA A 13 15.44 -38.50 -29.75
N SER A 14 14.27 -37.88 -29.42
CA SER A 14 12.85 -38.35 -29.53
C SER A 14 12.22 -39.11 -28.32
N SER A 15 10.99 -38.90 -27.79
CA SER A 15 9.76 -38.15 -28.16
C SER A 15 8.74 -38.00 -26.99
N SER A 16 7.96 -36.91 -27.03
CA SER A 16 6.52 -36.66 -26.69
C SER A 16 5.75 -37.34 -25.54
N ARG A 17 5.01 -36.50 -24.77
CA ARG A 17 3.53 -36.37 -24.59
C ARG A 17 3.33 -35.52 -23.32
N TRP A 18 2.83 -34.29 -23.31
CA TRP A 18 1.43 -33.88 -23.51
C TRP A 18 1.35 -32.34 -23.68
N THR A 19 0.71 -31.87 -24.76
CA THR A 19 0.14 -30.53 -24.89
C THR A 19 -1.23 -30.65 -25.56
N ARG A 20 -2.11 -29.67 -25.27
CA ARG A 20 -3.49 -29.41 -25.75
C ARG A 20 -4.58 -29.91 -24.78
N ARG A 21 -5.60 -29.13 -24.42
CA ARG A 21 -6.13 -27.87 -24.99
C ARG A 21 -7.11 -27.19 -24.02
N LEU A 22 -7.27 -25.88 -24.21
CA LEU A 22 -8.30 -24.99 -23.69
C LEU A 22 -9.71 -25.25 -24.29
N LEU A 23 -10.73 -24.87 -23.48
CA LEU A 23 -12.02 -24.23 -23.81
C LEU A 23 -13.29 -25.04 -24.20
N LEU A 24 -14.37 -24.69 -23.47
CA LEU A 24 -15.81 -24.54 -23.82
C LEU A 24 -16.86 -25.53 -23.27
N SER A 25 -17.77 -24.92 -22.50
CA SER A 25 -19.26 -25.05 -22.47
C SER A 25 -20.00 -26.21 -21.79
N ALA A 26 -20.74 -25.82 -20.75
CA ALA A 26 -22.20 -25.90 -20.58
C ALA A 26 -22.95 -27.25 -20.45
N CYS A 27 -23.71 -27.33 -19.35
CA CYS A 27 -25.04 -27.91 -19.14
C CYS A 27 -25.28 -29.44 -19.08
N ALA A 28 -26.28 -29.74 -18.21
CA ALA A 28 -27.03 -30.99 -17.96
C ALA A 28 -26.34 -32.05 -17.06
N VAL A 29 -26.77 -32.31 -15.81
CA VAL A 29 -28.04 -32.86 -15.28
C VAL A 29 -28.13 -34.39 -15.38
N LEU A 30 -28.43 -35.00 -14.21
CA LEU A 30 -28.93 -36.36 -13.88
C LEU A 30 -27.95 -37.50 -13.52
N SER A 31 -28.01 -37.84 -12.22
CA SER A 31 -28.39 -39.16 -11.66
C SER A 31 -27.35 -40.16 -11.16
N ALA A 32 -27.63 -40.57 -9.91
CA ALA A 32 -27.32 -41.83 -9.18
C ALA A 32 -26.22 -41.69 -8.11
N GLY A 33 -26.43 -42.03 -6.83
CA GLY A 33 -27.58 -42.64 -6.16
C GLY A 33 -27.46 -42.57 -4.63
N LEU A 34 -28.61 -42.75 -3.99
CA LEU A 34 -28.85 -42.83 -2.53
C LEU A 34 -28.14 -44.03 -1.86
N PRO A 35 -28.02 -44.00 -0.52
CA PRO A 35 -29.01 -44.75 0.26
C PRO A 35 -29.66 -43.94 1.40
N ALA A 36 -30.98 -44.14 1.50
CA ALA A 36 -31.85 -43.97 2.66
C ALA A 36 -31.49 -45.04 3.75
N LEU A 37 -31.89 -45.05 5.01
CA LEU A 37 -32.88 -44.35 5.85
C LEU A 37 -32.55 -44.75 7.30
N GLY A 38 -32.84 -43.89 8.28
CA GLY A 38 -32.77 -44.25 9.69
C GLY A 38 -33.43 -43.19 10.57
N ALA A 39 -34.75 -43.24 10.67
CA ALA A 39 -35.55 -42.39 11.55
C ALA A 39 -35.60 -42.97 12.97
N ALA A 40 -35.44 -42.12 13.99
CA ALA A 40 -35.97 -42.33 15.33
C ALA A 40 -36.21 -40.98 16.04
N GLN A 41 -37.27 -40.99 16.85
CA GLN A 41 -38.12 -39.90 17.35
C GLN A 41 -37.53 -38.98 18.46
N PRO A 42 -38.22 -37.87 18.79
CA PRO A 42 -37.75 -36.86 19.75
C PRO A 42 -38.19 -37.17 21.19
N LEU A 43 -37.35 -36.82 22.16
CA LEU A 43 -37.65 -36.85 23.60
C LEU A 43 -37.46 -35.42 24.15
N THR A 44 -38.56 -34.69 24.35
CA THR A 44 -39.21 -34.41 25.64
C THR A 44 -38.47 -33.44 26.56
N THR A 45 -39.14 -32.31 26.78
CA THR A 45 -38.97 -31.36 27.88
C THR A 45 -39.05 -32.02 29.25
N PRO A 46 -38.52 -31.35 30.30
CA PRO A 46 -39.39 -31.06 31.42
C PRO A 46 -39.27 -29.61 31.93
N ALA A 47 -40.41 -29.10 32.42
CA ALA A 47 -40.57 -27.86 33.16
C ALA A 47 -40.46 -28.14 34.69
N PRO A 48 -40.68 -27.15 35.59
CA PRO A 48 -39.72 -26.69 36.58
C PRO A 48 -39.98 -27.22 38.00
N ILE A 49 -38.97 -27.16 38.88
CA ILE A 49 -39.14 -27.37 40.33
C ILE A 49 -38.79 -26.08 41.06
N ALA A 50 -39.69 -25.66 41.94
CA ALA A 50 -39.62 -24.46 42.76
C ALA A 50 -39.04 -24.73 44.17
N ALA A 51 -38.13 -23.83 44.58
CA ALA A 51 -37.85 -23.32 45.96
C ALA A 51 -37.26 -24.28 47.04
N PRO A 52 -36.56 -23.77 48.09
CA PRO A 52 -36.43 -22.36 48.50
C PRO A 52 -35.01 -21.80 48.75
N ILE A 53 -35.03 -20.48 48.81
CA ILE A 53 -34.10 -19.44 49.23
C ILE A 53 -33.27 -19.77 50.48
N ALA A 54 -31.96 -19.49 50.41
CA ALA A 54 -31.13 -19.05 51.53
C ALA A 54 -30.13 -17.99 51.03
N SER A 55 -30.52 -16.73 51.25
CA SER A 55 -29.69 -15.55 51.57
C SER A 55 -28.18 -15.61 51.35
N LEU A 56 -27.68 -14.70 50.50
CA LEU A 56 -26.58 -13.78 50.83
C LEU A 56 -26.52 -12.65 49.79
N ASP A 57 -26.90 -11.45 50.25
CA ASP A 57 -26.71 -10.17 49.59
C ASP A 57 -25.23 -9.91 49.29
N ALA A 58 -25.00 -9.23 48.15
CA ALA A 58 -23.82 -8.46 47.72
C ALA A 58 -23.26 -8.92 46.36
N VAL A 59 -23.93 -8.53 45.27
CA VAL A 59 -23.28 -8.37 43.97
C VAL A 59 -23.43 -6.91 43.58
N ALA A 60 -22.28 -6.22 43.53
CA ALA A 60 -22.17 -4.90 42.94
C ALA A 60 -22.70 -4.95 41.50
N GLU A 61 -23.65 -4.06 41.18
CA GLU A 61 -24.10 -3.83 39.81
C GLU A 61 -22.89 -3.55 38.91
N LEU A 62 -22.63 -4.47 37.99
CA LEU A 62 -21.80 -4.20 36.83
C LEU A 62 -22.45 -3.04 36.05
N PRO A 63 -21.70 -2.00 35.65
CA PRO A 63 -22.26 -0.93 34.84
C PRO A 63 -22.79 -1.50 33.53
N ALA A 64 -24.06 -1.22 33.22
CA ALA A 64 -24.66 -1.57 31.95
C ALA A 64 -23.79 -1.05 30.79
N PRO A 65 -23.68 -1.81 29.67
CA PRO A 65 -23.00 -1.31 28.48
C PRO A 65 -23.65 0.01 28.03
N PRO A 66 -22.88 0.97 27.49
CA PRO A 66 -23.42 2.24 27.03
C PRO A 66 -24.53 1.98 25.99
N ALA A 67 -25.67 2.67 26.14
CA ALA A 67 -26.80 2.53 25.23
C ALA A 67 -26.35 2.89 23.78
N PRO A 68 -26.78 2.12 22.76
CA PRO A 68 -26.50 2.45 21.37
C PRO A 68 -27.16 3.79 21.00
N ILE A 69 -26.41 4.65 20.31
CA ILE A 69 -26.91 5.96 19.87
C ILE A 69 -27.55 5.80 18.50
N HIS A 70 -28.78 6.28 18.37
CA HIS A 70 -29.51 6.34 17.12
C HIS A 70 -29.25 7.67 16.38
N ALA A 71 -29.29 7.66 15.06
CA ALA A 71 -29.06 8.85 14.23
C ALA A 71 -30.04 9.99 14.54
N ALA A 72 -31.25 9.68 15.02
CA ALA A 72 -32.20 10.68 15.49
C ALA A 72 -31.65 11.54 16.66
N GLU A 73 -30.80 10.99 17.53
CA GLU A 73 -30.15 11.73 18.62
C GLU A 73 -28.90 12.50 18.13
N LEU A 74 -28.25 12.00 17.07
CA LEU A 74 -27.12 12.67 16.40
C LEU A 74 -27.52 13.98 15.69
N MET A 75 -28.80 14.12 15.34
CA MET A 75 -29.41 15.28 14.66
C MET A 75 -29.99 16.32 15.61
N ALA A 76 -29.96 16.10 16.94
CA ALA A 76 -30.54 17.05 17.89
C ALA A 76 -29.74 18.37 17.92
N PRO A 77 -30.40 19.54 17.99
CA PRO A 77 -29.71 20.81 18.21
C PRO A 77 -29.02 20.79 19.58
N ASP A 78 -27.84 21.42 19.67
CA ASP A 78 -27.08 21.53 20.92
C ASP A 78 -27.99 22.05 22.05
N ARG A 79 -28.13 21.30 23.15
CA ARG A 79 -28.89 21.75 24.31
C ARG A 79 -28.25 23.05 24.84
N PRO A 80 -29.00 24.15 25.00
CA PRO A 80 -28.46 25.35 25.61
C PRO A 80 -28.03 25.06 27.06
N LYS A 81 -26.86 25.59 27.45
CA LYS A 81 -26.37 25.51 28.84
C LYS A 81 -27.44 26.05 29.78
N SER A 82 -27.81 25.26 30.78
CA SER A 82 -28.85 25.63 31.76
C SER A 82 -28.46 26.91 32.50
N ASP A 83 -29.25 27.97 32.34
CA ASP A 83 -29.20 29.16 33.18
C ASP A 83 -29.56 28.80 34.62
N ARG A 84 -28.59 28.93 35.54
CA ARG A 84 -28.90 28.98 36.97
C ARG A 84 -29.40 30.39 37.32
N PRO A 85 -30.51 30.54 38.07
CA PRO A 85 -31.04 31.84 38.42
C PRO A 85 -30.15 32.52 39.47
N LYS A 86 -29.82 33.80 39.24
CA LYS A 86 -29.20 34.68 40.23
C LYS A 86 -30.27 35.25 41.17
N PRO A 87 -30.06 35.28 42.51
CA PRO A 87 -30.90 36.07 43.41
C PRO A 87 -30.59 37.56 43.26
N GLN A 88 -31.64 38.37 43.15
CA GLN A 88 -31.59 39.83 43.17
C GLN A 88 -31.38 40.38 44.59
N ALA A 89 -30.61 41.46 44.71
CA ALA A 89 -30.82 42.50 45.70
C ALA A 89 -30.39 43.86 45.10
N GLN A 90 -31.22 44.86 45.36
CA GLN A 90 -31.31 46.15 44.69
C GLN A 90 -30.25 47.18 45.13
N ALA A 91 -30.06 48.16 44.25
CA ALA A 91 -30.13 49.60 44.52
C ALA A 91 -28.84 50.44 44.34
N GLN A 92 -29.05 51.45 43.48
CA GLN A 92 -28.50 52.82 43.47
C GLN A 92 -27.15 53.10 42.78
N ARG A 93 -27.29 53.81 41.67
CA ARG A 93 -26.27 54.60 40.98
C ARG A 93 -25.87 55.79 41.86
N ILE A 94 -24.56 55.97 42.11
CA ILE A 94 -23.94 57.30 42.19
C ILE A 94 -22.63 57.25 41.39
N ALA A 95 -22.46 58.23 40.51
CA ALA A 95 -21.29 58.40 39.66
C ALA A 95 -20.11 58.99 40.44
N ILE A 96 -18.94 58.36 40.36
CA ILE A 96 -17.65 58.95 40.72
C ILE A 96 -16.59 58.48 39.69
N ARG A 97 -15.93 59.44 39.02
CA ARG A 97 -14.72 59.26 38.18
C ARG A 97 -13.52 58.90 39.09
N PRO A 98 -12.47 58.24 38.58
CA PRO A 98 -11.63 57.33 39.36
C PRO A 98 -10.67 58.06 40.30
N PRO A 99 -10.21 57.38 41.36
CA PRO A 99 -8.84 57.48 41.80
C PRO A 99 -8.06 56.23 41.41
N ASP A 100 -6.79 56.48 41.19
CA ASP A 100 -5.72 55.58 40.82
C ASP A 100 -5.74 54.21 41.52
N ALA A 101 -5.32 53.20 40.77
CA ALA A 101 -5.10 51.85 41.27
C ALA A 101 -4.10 51.84 42.43
N PRO A 102 -4.24 50.86 43.32
CA PRO A 102 -3.03 50.16 43.73
C PRO A 102 -3.20 48.64 43.63
N ASN A 103 -2.17 48.02 43.04
CA ASN A 103 -1.74 46.64 43.24
C ASN A 103 -2.82 45.56 43.10
N ALA A 104 -2.94 45.01 41.89
CA ALA A 104 -3.36 43.62 41.75
C ALA A 104 -2.38 42.76 42.54
N ASP A 105 -2.85 42.21 43.66
CA ASP A 105 -2.09 41.28 44.50
C ASP A 105 -1.47 40.18 43.60
N PRO A 106 -0.13 40.11 43.48
CA PRO A 106 0.55 39.12 42.66
C PRO A 106 0.16 37.70 43.05
N GLN A 107 -0.12 37.45 44.34
CA GLN A 107 -0.54 36.14 44.84
C GLN A 107 -1.95 35.77 44.38
N ALA A 108 -2.87 36.73 44.28
CA ALA A 108 -4.21 36.49 43.77
C ALA A 108 -4.23 36.23 42.24
N ALA A 109 -3.35 36.88 41.48
CA ALA A 109 -3.16 36.62 40.06
C ALA A 109 -2.52 35.24 39.82
N GLU A 110 -1.52 34.88 40.63
CA GLU A 110 -0.84 33.60 40.59
C GLU A 110 -1.77 32.44 41.00
N ALA A 111 -2.60 32.63 42.03
CA ALA A 111 -3.62 31.67 42.44
C ALA A 111 -4.69 31.44 41.36
N ARG A 112 -5.13 32.49 40.64
CA ARG A 112 -6.06 32.35 39.50
C ARG A 112 -5.42 31.61 38.33
N ALA A 113 -4.15 31.89 38.02
CA ALA A 113 -3.40 31.19 36.99
C ALA A 113 -3.18 29.70 37.35
N ALA A 114 -2.86 29.42 38.62
CA ALA A 114 -2.73 28.06 39.14
C ALA A 114 -4.05 27.28 39.10
N ALA A 115 -5.16 27.92 39.48
CA ALA A 115 -6.51 27.34 39.41
C ALA A 115 -6.93 27.04 37.96
N ALA A 116 -6.64 27.95 37.02
CA ALA A 116 -6.90 27.71 35.60
C ALA A 116 -6.04 26.56 35.04
N LYS A 117 -4.78 26.46 35.45
CA LYS A 117 -3.87 25.37 35.09
C LYS A 117 -4.35 24.02 35.66
N ALA A 118 -4.80 24.00 36.92
CA ALA A 118 -5.36 22.82 37.56
C ALA A 118 -6.67 22.36 36.92
N ALA A 119 -7.59 23.29 36.62
CA ALA A 119 -8.83 22.98 35.92
C ALA A 119 -8.57 22.43 34.50
N ARG A 120 -7.57 22.98 33.79
CA ARG A 120 -7.12 22.45 32.50
C ARG A 120 -6.53 21.04 32.64
N ALA A 121 -5.73 20.80 33.67
CA ALA A 121 -5.14 19.49 33.94
C ALA A 121 -6.19 18.42 34.28
N ALA A 122 -7.20 18.76 35.10
CA ALA A 122 -8.32 17.89 35.43
C ALA A 122 -9.13 17.50 34.18
N ARG A 123 -9.47 18.49 33.34
CA ARG A 123 -10.14 18.22 32.05
C ARG A 123 -9.30 17.35 31.12
N MET A 124 -7.98 17.53 31.12
CA MET A 124 -7.08 16.66 30.34
C MET A 124 -7.01 15.24 30.90
N ALA A 125 -7.12 15.05 32.22
CA ALA A 125 -7.15 13.73 32.85
C ALA A 125 -8.47 12.99 32.56
N GLU A 126 -9.61 13.66 32.71
CA GLU A 126 -10.93 13.12 32.33
C GLU A 126 -10.98 12.75 30.84
N ALA A 127 -10.41 13.60 29.96
CA ALA A 127 -10.31 13.32 28.54
C ALA A 127 -9.46 12.08 28.24
N ARG A 128 -8.34 11.88 28.96
CA ARG A 128 -7.50 10.67 28.84
C ARG A 128 -8.24 9.43 29.27
N ALA A 129 -8.99 9.49 30.36
CA ALA A 129 -9.82 8.37 30.82
C ALA A 129 -10.91 8.00 29.80
N ALA A 130 -11.54 9.00 29.17
CA ALA A 130 -12.51 8.77 28.10
C ALA A 130 -11.86 8.17 26.83
N ASP A 131 -10.66 8.63 26.46
CA ASP A 131 -9.88 8.03 25.36
C ASP A 131 -9.53 6.56 25.66
N GLU A 132 -9.07 6.28 26.88
CA GLU A 132 -8.76 4.92 27.31
C GLU A 132 -10.01 4.02 27.29
N GLN A 133 -11.17 4.55 27.66
CA GLN A 133 -12.42 3.80 27.59
C GLN A 133 -12.82 3.47 26.14
N ILE A 134 -12.63 4.39 25.19
CA ILE A 134 -12.84 4.12 23.76
C ILE A 134 -11.80 3.11 23.23
N MET A 135 -10.52 3.23 23.62
CA MET A 135 -9.50 2.25 23.24
C MET A 135 -9.80 0.84 23.79
N ASN A 136 -10.42 0.78 24.95
CA ASN A 136 -10.72 -0.46 25.66
C ASN A 136 -12.11 -1.03 25.32
N SER A 137 -12.92 -0.36 24.51
CA SER A 137 -14.18 -0.92 23.98
C SER A 137 -13.86 -1.95 22.90
N ARG A 138 -13.28 -3.06 23.33
CA ARG A 138 -13.13 -4.28 22.55
C ARG A 138 -14.53 -4.80 22.23
N ALA A 139 -14.68 -5.43 21.08
CA ALA A 139 -15.91 -6.09 20.68
C ALA A 139 -16.36 -7.04 21.81
N ALA A 140 -17.31 -6.61 22.62
CA ALA A 140 -17.95 -7.46 23.61
C ALA A 140 -18.97 -8.32 22.85
N ASP A 141 -18.44 -9.28 22.08
CA ASP A 141 -19.10 -10.53 21.66
C ASP A 141 -18.24 -11.38 20.69
N SER A 142 -16.91 -11.29 20.73
CA SER A 142 -16.10 -12.42 20.25
C SER A 142 -16.00 -13.45 21.38
N ARG A 143 -16.83 -14.49 21.30
CA ARG A 143 -16.50 -15.78 21.93
C ARG A 143 -15.03 -16.12 21.60
N PRO A 144 -14.25 -16.71 22.52
CA PRO A 144 -12.90 -17.13 22.20
C PRO A 144 -12.93 -18.01 20.94
N ALA A 145 -12.11 -17.67 19.95
CA ALA A 145 -11.96 -18.45 18.73
C ALA A 145 -11.64 -19.90 19.10
N GLU A 146 -12.35 -20.83 18.49
CA GLU A 146 -12.11 -22.28 18.61
C GLU A 146 -10.66 -22.60 18.21
N GLY A 147 -9.96 -23.40 19.03
CA GLY A 147 -8.79 -24.21 18.68
C GLY A 147 -7.52 -23.46 18.22
N GLN A 148 -6.43 -23.58 18.98
CA GLN A 148 -5.10 -23.17 18.51
C GLN A 148 -4.64 -24.06 17.34
N THR A 149 -4.94 -23.64 16.11
CA THR A 149 -4.47 -24.26 14.86
C THR A 149 -3.48 -23.36 14.11
N ALA A 150 -2.90 -22.36 14.79
CA ALA A 150 -1.91 -21.45 14.22
C ALA A 150 -0.51 -21.81 14.72
N CYS A 151 0.50 -21.65 13.87
CA CYS A 151 1.90 -21.85 14.23
C CYS A 151 2.43 -20.62 15.00
N ALA A 152 3.68 -20.68 15.46
CA ALA A 152 4.24 -19.63 16.32
C ALA A 152 4.44 -18.27 15.60
N ASP A 153 4.39 -18.26 14.27
CA ASP A 153 4.34 -17.07 13.43
C ASP A 153 2.92 -16.49 13.30
N HIS A 154 1.94 -17.03 14.05
CA HIS A 154 0.52 -16.65 14.03
C HIS A 154 -0.22 -16.93 12.72
N GLU A 155 0.44 -17.58 11.77
CA GLU A 155 -0.15 -18.02 10.52
C GLU A 155 -0.81 -19.40 10.69
N PRO A 156 -1.88 -19.71 9.93
CA PRO A 156 -2.55 -20.99 10.02
C PRO A 156 -1.61 -22.17 9.76
N ALA A 157 -1.79 -23.25 10.53
CA ALA A 157 -1.12 -24.51 10.27
C ALA A 157 -1.64 -25.11 8.95
N SER A 158 -0.72 -25.65 8.14
CA SER A 158 -1.10 -26.34 6.91
C SER A 158 -1.83 -27.65 7.21
N GLN A 159 -2.60 -28.17 6.24
CA GLN A 159 -3.32 -29.43 6.42
C GLN A 159 -2.42 -30.59 6.87
N PRO A 160 -1.18 -30.79 6.34
CA PRO A 160 -0.27 -31.81 6.86
C PRO A 160 0.10 -31.65 8.34
N VAL A 161 0.21 -30.41 8.83
CA VAL A 161 0.46 -30.12 10.25
C VAL A 161 -0.78 -30.47 11.09
N LEU A 162 -1.97 -30.12 10.60
CA LEU A 162 -3.23 -30.50 11.25
C LEU A 162 -3.42 -32.01 11.30
N ASP A 163 -3.13 -32.73 10.21
CA ASP A 163 -3.19 -34.19 10.17
C ASP A 163 -2.19 -34.82 11.16
N ALA A 164 -0.99 -34.25 11.28
CA ALA A 164 0.01 -34.68 12.26
C ALA A 164 -0.42 -34.42 13.70
N LEU A 165 -1.09 -33.30 13.97
CA LEU A 165 -1.67 -32.98 15.28
C LEU A 165 -2.67 -34.06 15.74
N PHE A 166 -3.55 -34.51 14.84
CA PHE A 166 -4.51 -35.57 15.16
C PHE A 166 -3.88 -36.97 15.18
N GLY A 167 -2.81 -37.19 14.41
CA GLY A 167 -2.10 -38.48 14.30
C GLY A 167 -1.00 -38.72 15.35
N GLY A 168 -0.71 -37.74 16.22
CA GLY A 168 0.27 -37.85 17.29
C GLY A 168 1.73 -37.97 16.82
N GLU A 169 2.61 -38.42 17.71
CA GLU A 169 4.08 -38.42 17.53
C GLU A 169 4.56 -39.17 16.27
N VAL A 170 3.89 -40.25 15.88
CA VAL A 170 4.23 -41.02 14.66
C VAL A 170 3.93 -40.22 13.40
N ALA A 171 2.79 -39.54 13.37
CA ALA A 171 2.40 -38.69 12.25
C ALA A 171 3.27 -37.43 12.19
N PHE A 172 3.68 -36.88 13.33
CA PHE A 172 4.65 -35.79 13.38
C PHE A 172 6.03 -36.21 12.87
N ALA A 173 6.53 -37.41 13.21
CA ALA A 173 7.79 -37.91 12.66
C ALA A 173 7.75 -38.12 11.13
N GLU A 174 6.58 -38.45 10.57
CA GLU A 174 6.37 -38.47 9.11
C GLU A 174 6.37 -37.06 8.52
N LEU A 175 5.69 -36.10 9.16
CA LEU A 175 5.71 -34.69 8.77
C LEU A 175 7.14 -34.14 8.73
N VAL A 176 7.93 -34.39 9.78
CA VAL A 176 9.33 -33.99 9.87
C VAL A 176 10.15 -34.55 8.70
N ARG A 177 9.91 -35.80 8.28
CA ARG A 177 10.60 -36.39 7.13
C ARG A 177 10.16 -35.82 5.79
N ARG A 178 8.87 -35.49 5.62
CA ARG A 178 8.32 -35.00 4.36
C ARG A 178 8.51 -33.50 4.16
N SER A 179 8.41 -32.73 5.23
CA SER A 179 8.39 -31.27 5.22
C SER A 179 9.06 -30.73 6.50
N PRO A 180 10.40 -30.86 6.61
CA PRO A 180 11.14 -30.38 7.77
C PRO A 180 10.87 -28.91 8.10
N ALA A 181 10.77 -28.04 7.08
CA ALA A 181 10.49 -26.61 7.24
C ALA A 181 9.18 -26.35 7.99
N GLU A 182 8.08 -26.99 7.56
CA GLU A 182 6.77 -26.91 8.23
C GLU A 182 6.82 -27.48 9.64
N ALA A 183 7.57 -28.57 9.86
CA ALA A 183 7.73 -29.16 11.18
C ALA A 183 8.48 -28.23 12.17
N PHE A 184 9.52 -27.52 11.72
CA PHE A 184 10.22 -26.52 12.52
C PHE A 184 9.35 -25.29 12.78
N ARG A 185 8.71 -24.76 11.74
CA ARG A 185 7.80 -23.61 11.81
C ARG A 185 6.69 -23.80 12.85
N CYS A 186 6.10 -25.00 12.89
CA CYS A 186 4.99 -25.34 13.76
C CYS A 186 5.41 -26.18 14.99
N SER A 187 6.69 -26.16 15.35
CA SER A 187 7.24 -27.03 16.41
C SER A 187 6.63 -26.80 17.80
N SER A 188 6.09 -25.60 18.05
CA SER A 188 5.37 -25.24 19.29
C SER A 188 4.13 -26.09 19.53
N LEU A 189 3.52 -26.63 18.48
CA LEU A 189 2.32 -27.46 18.54
C LEU A 189 2.64 -28.92 18.97
N PHE A 190 3.92 -29.29 18.99
CA PHE A 190 4.39 -30.65 19.29
C PHE A 190 5.46 -30.64 20.41
N PRO A 191 5.06 -30.45 21.68
CA PRO A 191 6.00 -30.24 22.79
C PRO A 191 6.72 -31.51 23.28
N GLY A 192 6.32 -32.71 22.84
CA GLY A 192 6.84 -33.99 23.34
C GLY A 192 8.33 -34.25 23.06
N ASP A 193 8.94 -35.14 23.85
CA ASP A 193 10.35 -35.53 23.72
C ASP A 193 10.62 -36.30 22.41
N ALA A 194 9.65 -37.09 21.93
CA ALA A 194 9.74 -37.80 20.66
C ALA A 194 9.73 -36.81 19.47
N ALA A 195 8.86 -35.81 19.50
CA ALA A 195 8.85 -34.70 18.55
C ALA A 195 10.18 -33.94 18.55
N LEU A 196 10.74 -33.65 19.72
CA LEU A 196 12.04 -32.99 19.82
C LEU A 196 13.18 -33.84 19.25
N ALA A 197 13.15 -35.16 19.46
CA ALA A 197 14.11 -36.09 18.88
C ALA A 197 13.99 -36.12 17.35
N ALA A 198 12.76 -36.18 16.82
CA ALA A 198 12.51 -36.12 15.38
C ALA A 198 13.04 -34.80 14.77
N LEU A 199 12.79 -33.66 15.42
CA LEU A 199 13.33 -32.36 14.98
C LEU A 199 14.86 -32.34 15.00
N ARG A 200 15.50 -32.94 16.00
CA ARG A 200 16.97 -33.09 16.04
C ARG A 200 17.49 -33.86 14.84
N ASP A 201 16.85 -34.97 14.49
CA ASP A 201 17.25 -35.81 13.35
C ASP A 201 17.05 -35.11 12.00
N ALA A 202 16.18 -34.10 11.94
CA ALA A 202 15.91 -33.30 10.74
C ALA A 202 16.87 -32.12 10.52
N VAL A 203 17.66 -31.74 11.53
CA VAL A 203 18.61 -30.61 11.44
C VAL A 203 19.54 -30.71 10.22
N PRO A 204 20.12 -31.87 9.85
CA PRO A 204 20.97 -31.97 8.67
C PRO A 204 20.26 -31.66 7.34
N LEU A 205 18.93 -31.79 7.30
CA LEU A 205 18.11 -31.53 6.12
C LEU A 205 17.65 -30.07 6.04
N ALA A 206 17.42 -29.45 7.19
CA ALA A 206 16.80 -28.13 7.31
C ALA A 206 17.41 -27.29 8.45
N PRO A 207 18.72 -26.99 8.38
CA PRO A 207 19.41 -26.29 9.46
C PRO A 207 18.94 -24.83 9.62
N PHE A 208 18.61 -24.16 8.50
CA PHE A 208 18.10 -22.79 8.54
C PHE A 208 16.70 -22.73 9.15
N ASP A 209 15.81 -23.68 8.86
CA ASP A 209 14.50 -23.76 9.50
C ASP A 209 14.62 -24.00 11.01
N ALA A 210 15.57 -24.85 11.43
CA ALA A 210 15.89 -25.05 12.84
C ALA A 210 16.37 -23.75 13.53
N ILE A 211 17.14 -22.93 12.82
CA ILE A 211 17.59 -21.61 13.31
C ILE A 211 16.43 -20.61 13.33
N GLY A 212 15.55 -20.61 12.33
CA GLY A 212 14.35 -19.78 12.31
C GLY A 212 13.42 -20.09 13.49
N ALA A 213 13.38 -21.36 13.92
CA ALA A 213 12.63 -21.81 15.09
C ALA A 213 13.41 -21.67 16.43
N ALA A 214 14.59 -21.03 16.45
CA ALA A 214 15.47 -21.03 17.62
C ALA A 214 14.80 -20.45 18.88
N ASP A 215 14.00 -19.40 18.76
CA ASP A 215 13.31 -18.81 19.90
C ASP A 215 12.30 -19.80 20.51
N GLN A 216 11.56 -20.54 19.67
CA GLN A 216 10.64 -21.60 20.14
C GLN A 216 11.40 -22.74 20.81
N LEU A 217 12.46 -23.22 20.15
CA LEU A 217 13.27 -24.36 20.62
C LEU A 217 14.01 -24.03 21.92
N SER A 218 14.47 -22.79 22.11
CA SER A 218 15.22 -22.37 23.30
C SER A 218 14.40 -22.49 24.60
N THR A 219 13.08 -22.44 24.51
CA THR A 219 12.18 -22.60 25.66
C THR A 219 11.99 -24.05 26.10
N ARG A 220 12.45 -25.02 25.30
CA ARG A 220 12.22 -26.46 25.49
C ARG A 220 13.44 -27.15 26.11
N PRO A 221 13.26 -28.06 27.09
CA PRO A 221 14.33 -28.92 27.56
C PRO A 221 14.97 -29.68 26.40
N GLY A 222 16.29 -29.54 26.20
CA GLY A 222 17.02 -30.20 25.11
C GLY A 222 16.95 -29.53 23.73
N GLY A 223 16.17 -28.44 23.60
CA GLY A 223 16.06 -27.66 22.36
C GLY A 223 17.35 -26.92 21.99
N GLU A 224 18.12 -26.46 22.97
CA GLU A 224 19.47 -25.92 22.75
C GLU A 224 20.40 -26.89 22.02
N GLY A 225 20.24 -28.21 22.23
CA GLY A 225 21.01 -29.21 21.48
C GLY A 225 20.64 -29.28 20.00
N VAL A 226 19.38 -29.01 19.65
CA VAL A 226 18.90 -28.92 18.26
C VAL A 226 19.49 -27.67 17.60
N ILE A 227 19.42 -26.52 18.29
CA ILE A 227 19.96 -25.24 17.82
C ILE A 227 21.48 -25.34 17.62
N ALA A 228 22.22 -25.86 18.61
CA ALA A 228 23.67 -26.02 18.53
C ALA A 228 24.09 -26.92 17.35
N SER A 229 23.33 -27.98 17.07
CA SER A 229 23.59 -28.85 15.91
C SER A 229 23.37 -28.14 14.58
N ALA A 230 22.39 -27.23 14.52
CA ALA A 230 22.09 -26.45 13.32
C ALA A 230 23.14 -25.37 13.02
N LEU A 231 23.85 -24.89 14.05
CA LEU A 231 24.87 -23.83 13.92
C LEU A 231 26.23 -24.32 13.37
N ASP A 232 26.37 -25.59 12.98
CA ASP A 232 27.59 -26.09 12.34
C ASP A 232 27.90 -25.33 11.04
N PRO A 233 29.03 -24.59 10.94
CA PRO A 233 29.33 -23.77 9.76
C PRO A 233 29.47 -24.58 8.47
N GLY A 234 29.89 -25.86 8.58
CA GLY A 234 30.01 -26.78 7.45
C GLY A 234 28.64 -27.17 6.89
N LEU A 235 27.71 -27.50 7.77
CA LEU A 235 26.31 -27.79 7.46
C LEU A 235 25.62 -26.56 6.84
N LEU A 236 25.67 -25.40 7.51
CA LEU A 236 25.08 -24.17 7.01
C LEU A 236 25.58 -23.79 5.63
N THR A 237 26.88 -23.95 5.38
CA THR A 237 27.45 -23.71 4.06
C THR A 237 26.85 -24.60 2.98
N ARG A 238 26.67 -25.90 3.25
CA ARG A 238 26.12 -26.85 2.28
C ARG A 238 24.63 -26.65 2.05
N SER A 239 23.93 -26.13 3.05
CA SER A 239 22.48 -25.95 3.05
C SER A 239 22.03 -24.54 2.68
N LEU A 240 22.92 -23.69 2.14
CA LEU A 240 22.57 -22.32 1.76
C LEU A 240 21.44 -22.22 0.73
N ASP A 241 21.10 -23.31 0.03
CA ASP A 241 20.06 -23.45 -1.00
C ASP A 241 19.65 -22.15 -1.69
N GLY A 242 20.51 -21.69 -2.61
CA GLY A 242 20.29 -20.47 -3.37
C GLY A 242 20.44 -19.15 -2.61
N GLY A 243 20.93 -19.19 -1.37
CA GLY A 243 21.37 -18.04 -0.57
C GLY A 243 20.27 -17.37 0.25
N MET A 244 18.99 -17.53 -0.09
CA MET A 244 17.85 -16.92 0.62
C MET A 244 17.74 -17.33 2.09
N PRO A 245 17.85 -18.63 2.45
CA PRO A 245 17.70 -19.08 3.84
C PRO A 245 18.63 -18.36 4.82
N PHE A 246 19.83 -17.98 4.38
CA PHE A 246 20.75 -17.20 5.19
C PHE A 246 20.20 -15.81 5.54
N TYR A 247 19.59 -15.11 4.58
CA TYR A 247 19.09 -13.76 4.80
C TYR A 247 17.81 -13.75 5.64
N GLU A 248 16.93 -14.71 5.42
CA GLU A 248 15.70 -14.92 6.21
C GLU A 248 16.02 -15.19 7.70
N THR A 249 17.12 -15.89 7.98
CA THR A 249 17.53 -16.27 9.34
C THR A 249 18.71 -15.45 9.89
N ARG A 250 19.17 -14.42 9.16
CA ARG A 250 20.40 -13.68 9.48
C ARG A 250 20.36 -13.06 10.87
N HIS A 251 19.21 -12.58 11.30
CA HIS A 251 19.03 -11.98 12.62
C HIS A 251 19.34 -12.99 13.73
N GLU A 252 18.86 -14.23 13.60
CA GLU A 252 19.12 -15.32 14.55
C GLU A 252 20.56 -15.82 14.51
N LEU A 253 21.13 -15.94 13.29
CA LEU A 253 22.54 -16.28 13.09
C LEU A 253 23.47 -15.26 13.74
N ARG A 254 23.18 -13.96 13.63
CA ARG A 254 23.99 -12.89 14.22
C ARG A 254 24.04 -12.97 15.74
N LYS A 255 22.96 -13.42 16.39
CA LYS A 255 22.91 -13.59 17.85
C LYS A 255 23.81 -14.74 18.33
N ARG A 256 24.03 -15.76 17.50
CA ARG A 256 24.57 -17.07 17.93
C ARG A 256 25.89 -17.48 17.28
N LEU A 257 26.25 -16.94 16.11
CA LEU A 257 27.52 -17.22 15.44
C LEU A 257 28.60 -16.18 15.75
N PRO A 258 29.88 -16.60 15.81
CA PRO A 258 31.00 -15.68 15.77
C PRO A 258 30.95 -14.80 14.51
N LYS A 259 31.36 -13.54 14.67
CA LYS A 259 31.35 -12.56 13.56
C LYS A 259 32.13 -13.03 12.33
N THR A 260 33.24 -13.74 12.52
CA THR A 260 34.05 -14.29 11.43
C THR A 260 33.29 -15.33 10.61
N ASP A 261 32.57 -16.22 11.28
CA ASP A 261 31.84 -17.31 10.65
C ASP A 261 30.60 -16.77 9.93
N LEU A 262 29.89 -15.82 10.56
CA LEU A 262 28.78 -15.11 9.96
C LEU A 262 29.21 -14.40 8.66
N GLN A 263 30.36 -13.71 8.66
CA GLN A 263 30.90 -13.04 7.48
C GLN A 263 31.28 -14.03 6.38
N ALA A 264 31.91 -15.15 6.73
CA ALA A 264 32.26 -16.19 5.77
C ALA A 264 31.02 -16.81 5.13
N LEU A 265 29.97 -17.05 5.93
CA LEU A 265 28.69 -17.56 5.46
C LEU A 265 27.98 -16.55 4.56
N GLU A 266 27.97 -15.27 4.94
CA GLU A 266 27.38 -14.19 4.16
C GLU A 266 28.02 -14.04 2.78
N ILE A 267 29.35 -14.16 2.67
CA ILE A 267 30.05 -14.13 1.37
C ILE A 267 29.59 -15.30 0.48
N ARG A 268 29.38 -16.48 1.05
CA ARG A 268 28.90 -17.66 0.30
C ARG A 268 27.43 -17.53 -0.07
N ALA A 269 26.60 -17.05 0.85
CA ALA A 269 25.18 -16.78 0.63
C ALA A 269 24.98 -15.75 -0.48
N ALA A 270 25.73 -14.66 -0.48
CA ALA A 270 25.69 -13.63 -1.52
C ALA A 270 25.97 -14.21 -2.91
N LYS A 271 26.99 -15.08 -3.04
CA LYS A 271 27.30 -15.76 -4.30
C LYS A 271 26.17 -16.71 -4.74
N ALA A 272 25.64 -17.49 -3.82
CA ALA A 272 24.54 -18.41 -4.10
C ALA A 272 23.26 -17.65 -4.51
N LEU A 273 22.99 -16.51 -3.87
CA LEU A 273 21.86 -15.63 -4.18
C LEU A 273 21.98 -15.04 -5.57
N ALA A 274 23.14 -14.47 -5.92
CA ALA A 274 23.36 -13.92 -7.26
C ALA A 274 23.15 -14.97 -8.36
N VAL A 275 23.65 -16.20 -8.15
CA VAL A 275 23.44 -17.32 -9.10
C VAL A 275 21.97 -17.71 -9.20
N SER A 276 21.25 -17.74 -8.08
CA SER A 276 19.84 -18.16 -8.05
C SER A 276 18.94 -17.11 -8.68
N LEU A 277 19.17 -15.83 -8.36
CA LEU A 277 18.46 -14.72 -9.00
C LEU A 277 18.73 -14.67 -10.50
N ALA A 278 19.95 -14.92 -10.95
CA ALA A 278 20.27 -14.98 -12.38
C ALA A 278 19.58 -16.16 -13.09
N ARG A 279 19.39 -17.28 -12.39
CA ARG A 279 18.73 -18.48 -12.93
C ARG A 279 17.21 -18.33 -13.01
N ASP A 280 16.60 -17.78 -11.97
CA ASP A 280 15.15 -17.56 -11.88
C ASP A 280 14.82 -16.15 -11.36
N PRO A 281 14.97 -15.11 -12.21
CA PRO A 281 14.67 -13.74 -11.80
C PRO A 281 13.19 -13.55 -11.41
N ALA A 282 12.29 -14.31 -12.03
CA ALA A 282 10.84 -14.14 -11.85
C ALA A 282 10.36 -14.74 -10.52
N GLY A 283 10.89 -15.90 -10.11
CA GLY A 283 10.56 -16.52 -8.83
C GLY A 283 11.34 -15.92 -7.64
N MET A 284 12.56 -15.45 -7.85
CA MET A 284 13.40 -14.93 -6.76
C MET A 284 13.10 -13.47 -6.42
N ALA A 285 12.81 -12.61 -7.40
CA ALA A 285 12.59 -11.19 -7.13
C ALA A 285 11.45 -10.94 -6.13
N PRO A 286 10.25 -11.54 -6.28
CA PRO A 286 9.17 -11.38 -5.30
C PRO A 286 9.55 -11.85 -3.89
N LYS A 287 10.33 -12.93 -3.76
CA LYS A 287 10.81 -13.42 -2.44
C LYS A 287 11.74 -12.40 -1.77
N ILE A 288 12.66 -11.82 -2.53
CA ILE A 288 13.53 -10.75 -2.02
C ILE A 288 12.69 -9.53 -1.64
N GLY A 289 11.71 -9.15 -2.47
CA GLY A 289 10.78 -8.06 -2.17
C GLY A 289 10.00 -8.29 -0.87
N ALA A 290 9.41 -9.47 -0.70
CA ALA A 290 8.69 -9.87 0.51
C ALA A 290 9.59 -9.82 1.75
N LEU A 291 10.81 -10.37 1.68
CA LEU A 291 11.77 -10.29 2.79
C LEU A 291 12.09 -8.84 3.19
N LEU A 292 12.25 -7.93 2.21
CA LEU A 292 12.49 -6.51 2.50
C LEU A 292 11.29 -5.85 3.18
N ASP A 293 10.08 -6.26 2.85
CA ASP A 293 8.84 -5.75 3.43
C ASP A 293 8.59 -6.35 4.83
N ASP A 294 8.88 -7.63 5.04
CA ASP A 294 8.81 -8.29 6.35
C ASP A 294 9.77 -7.65 7.36
N MET A 295 10.93 -7.19 6.87
CA MET A 295 11.94 -6.46 7.65
C MET A 295 11.68 -4.95 7.73
N VAL A 296 10.44 -4.47 7.53
CA VAL A 296 10.14 -3.01 7.50
C VAL A 296 10.53 -2.27 8.77
N ASP A 297 10.41 -2.92 9.93
CA ASP A 297 10.72 -2.38 11.25
C ASP A 297 12.19 -2.58 11.66
N ASP A 298 12.97 -3.34 10.87
CA ASP A 298 14.38 -3.56 11.13
C ASP A 298 15.25 -2.34 10.74
N PRO A 299 16.42 -2.17 11.39
CA PRO A 299 17.39 -1.18 10.97
C PRO A 299 17.75 -1.32 9.48
N PRO A 300 17.89 -0.21 8.71
CA PRO A 300 18.17 -0.29 7.27
C PRO A 300 19.41 -1.11 6.90
N ALA A 301 20.41 -1.16 7.79
CA ALA A 301 21.63 -1.94 7.60
C ALA A 301 21.37 -3.46 7.60
N ASP A 302 20.32 -3.91 8.28
CA ASP A 302 19.88 -5.30 8.32
C ASP A 302 18.85 -5.55 7.20
N ARG A 303 17.80 -4.72 7.11
CA ARG A 303 16.75 -4.81 6.08
C ARG A 303 17.33 -4.94 4.68
N PHE A 304 18.21 -4.02 4.28
CA PHE A 304 18.72 -4.01 2.91
C PHE A 304 19.98 -4.85 2.72
N ARG A 305 20.40 -5.66 3.71
CA ARG A 305 21.66 -6.39 3.62
C ARG A 305 21.73 -7.35 2.43
N ILE A 306 20.60 -7.98 2.10
CA ILE A 306 20.47 -8.88 0.95
C ILE A 306 20.78 -8.18 -0.38
N THR A 307 20.38 -6.92 -0.50
CA THR A 307 20.54 -6.13 -1.73
C THR A 307 22.00 -5.77 -2.02
N MET A 308 22.85 -5.77 -0.99
CA MET A 308 24.29 -5.53 -1.15
C MET A 308 25.03 -6.67 -1.87
N ALA A 309 24.39 -7.83 -2.03
CA ALA A 309 24.92 -8.95 -2.81
C ALA A 309 24.66 -8.82 -4.32
N LEU A 310 23.85 -7.84 -4.74
CA LEU A 310 23.31 -7.74 -6.10
C LEU A 310 24.08 -6.71 -6.93
N SER A 311 24.26 -7.00 -8.23
CA SER A 311 24.81 -6.04 -9.19
C SER A 311 23.82 -4.92 -9.52
N SER A 312 24.27 -3.82 -10.14
CA SER A 312 23.35 -2.76 -10.57
C SER A 312 22.27 -3.25 -11.55
N GLU A 313 22.59 -4.22 -12.41
CA GLU A 313 21.62 -4.83 -13.33
C GLU A 313 20.60 -5.71 -12.61
N ASP A 314 21.03 -6.47 -11.60
CA ASP A 314 20.14 -7.30 -10.79
C ASP A 314 19.21 -6.45 -9.92
N LEU A 315 19.74 -5.35 -9.36
CA LEU A 315 18.95 -4.38 -8.60
C LEU A 315 17.91 -3.70 -9.48
N LEU A 316 18.26 -3.30 -10.71
CA LEU A 316 17.29 -2.77 -11.67
C LEU A 316 16.22 -3.82 -11.98
N GLY A 317 16.61 -5.06 -12.27
CA GLY A 317 15.68 -6.14 -12.55
C GLY A 317 14.76 -6.46 -11.37
N LEU A 318 15.27 -6.40 -10.14
CA LEU A 318 14.49 -6.55 -8.91
C LEU A 318 13.44 -5.44 -8.80
N ILE A 319 13.85 -4.17 -8.96
CA ILE A 319 12.93 -3.01 -8.89
C ILE A 319 11.88 -3.08 -10.00
N ALA A 320 12.27 -3.42 -11.23
CA ALA A 320 11.36 -3.55 -12.36
C ALA A 320 10.25 -4.60 -12.09
N ARG A 321 10.60 -5.71 -11.44
CA ARG A 321 9.67 -6.83 -11.20
C ARG A 321 8.79 -6.63 -9.97
N THR A 322 9.32 -5.98 -8.94
CA THR A 322 8.68 -5.92 -7.61
C THR A 322 8.21 -4.54 -7.22
N GLY A 323 8.69 -3.48 -7.88
CA GLY A 323 8.44 -2.09 -7.48
C GLY A 323 6.97 -1.73 -7.24
N PRO A 324 6.02 -2.15 -8.09
CA PRO A 324 4.60 -1.91 -7.84
C PRO A 324 3.98 -2.71 -6.68
N GLN A 325 4.65 -3.75 -6.20
CA GLN A 325 4.14 -4.72 -5.23
C GLN A 325 4.75 -4.56 -3.84
N ILE A 326 5.93 -3.93 -3.73
CA ILE A 326 6.64 -3.75 -2.47
C ILE A 326 6.27 -2.44 -1.78
N TYR A 327 6.56 -2.37 -0.47
CA TYR A 327 6.40 -1.13 0.26
C TYR A 327 7.23 0.00 -0.35
N THR A 328 6.69 1.20 -0.32
CA THR A 328 7.38 2.36 -0.88
C THR A 328 8.71 2.64 -0.18
N SER A 329 8.82 2.31 1.11
CA SER A 329 10.09 2.37 1.85
C SER A 329 11.12 1.35 1.33
N SER A 330 10.68 0.15 0.92
CA SER A 330 11.53 -0.86 0.26
C SER A 330 11.97 -0.37 -1.11
N LEU A 331 11.04 0.11 -1.93
CA LEU A 331 11.34 0.69 -3.25
C LEU A 331 12.34 1.83 -3.13
N ASP A 332 12.14 2.72 -2.16
CA ASP A 332 13.02 3.87 -1.93
C ASP A 332 14.44 3.44 -1.57
N GLY A 333 14.56 2.45 -0.68
CA GLY A 333 15.84 1.86 -0.30
C GLY A 333 16.52 1.17 -1.48
N LEU A 334 15.79 0.39 -2.27
CA LEU A 334 16.32 -0.27 -3.47
C LEU A 334 16.84 0.74 -4.50
N VAL A 335 16.08 1.79 -4.82
CA VAL A 335 16.53 2.84 -5.74
C VAL A 335 17.76 3.58 -5.19
N ASN A 336 17.83 3.81 -3.87
CA ASN A 336 19.01 4.41 -3.25
C ASN A 336 20.24 3.52 -3.36
N ILE A 337 20.10 2.21 -3.13
CA ILE A 337 21.20 1.25 -3.20
C ILE A 337 21.65 1.06 -4.64
N LEU A 338 20.73 1.00 -5.60
CA LEU A 338 21.05 1.01 -7.02
C LEU A 338 21.89 2.25 -7.40
N ARG A 339 21.55 3.43 -6.89
CA ARG A 339 22.35 4.65 -7.13
C ARG A 339 23.75 4.56 -6.53
N ILE A 340 23.90 3.96 -5.35
CA ILE A 340 25.20 3.73 -4.73
C ILE A 340 26.01 2.76 -5.60
N GLN A 341 25.38 1.66 -6.03
CA GLN A 341 26.01 0.63 -6.84
C GLN A 341 26.46 1.16 -8.21
N LEU A 342 25.62 1.95 -8.87
CA LEU A 342 25.96 2.64 -10.12
C LEU A 342 27.21 3.53 -9.97
N LYS A 343 27.31 4.28 -8.86
CA LYS A 343 28.51 5.10 -8.59
C LYS A 343 29.76 4.25 -8.38
N LEU A 344 29.66 3.14 -7.66
CA LEU A 344 30.77 2.21 -7.43
C LEU A 344 31.24 1.56 -8.74
N GLU A 345 30.30 1.19 -9.60
CA GLU A 345 30.55 0.60 -10.92
C GLU A 345 30.91 1.64 -12.00
N LYS A 346 30.88 2.94 -11.67
CA LYS A 346 31.06 4.07 -12.62
C LYS A 346 30.09 4.02 -13.81
N ARG A 347 28.86 3.56 -13.56
CA ARG A 347 27.76 3.49 -14.52
C ARG A 347 26.71 4.56 -14.21
N SER A 348 25.85 4.80 -15.17
CA SER A 348 24.69 5.69 -15.10
C SER A 348 23.40 4.91 -15.36
N PHE A 349 22.26 5.54 -15.05
CA PHE A 349 20.96 5.03 -15.48
C PHE A 349 20.83 4.93 -17.00
N LEU A 350 21.51 5.79 -17.76
CA LEU A 350 21.52 5.71 -19.23
C LEU A 350 22.25 4.46 -19.73
N ASP A 351 23.32 4.05 -19.06
CA ASP A 351 24.02 2.82 -19.40
C ASP A 351 23.08 1.62 -19.20
N LEU A 352 22.37 1.57 -18.07
CA LEU A 352 21.38 0.52 -17.82
C LEU A 352 20.17 0.56 -18.77
N ALA A 353 19.71 1.75 -19.19
CA ALA A 353 18.66 1.88 -20.18
C ALA A 353 19.08 1.34 -21.56
N ARG A 354 20.38 1.35 -21.86
CA ARG A 354 20.94 0.89 -23.13
C ARG A 354 21.51 -0.51 -23.10
N GLU A 355 21.80 -1.07 -21.93
CA GLU A 355 22.38 -2.39 -21.75
C GLU A 355 21.44 -3.51 -22.22
N GLU A 356 21.96 -4.55 -22.89
CA GLU A 356 21.12 -5.60 -23.48
C GLU A 356 20.26 -6.34 -22.46
N ARG A 357 20.81 -6.58 -21.26
CA ARG A 357 20.13 -7.33 -20.19
C ARG A 357 19.01 -6.55 -19.51
N THR A 358 19.16 -5.24 -19.35
CA THR A 358 18.22 -4.40 -18.59
C THR A 358 17.31 -3.55 -19.47
N ARG A 359 17.67 -3.30 -20.74
CA ARG A 359 16.84 -2.57 -21.71
C ARG A 359 15.40 -3.12 -21.79
N PRO A 360 15.14 -4.45 -21.81
CA PRO A 360 13.77 -4.97 -21.83
C PRO A 360 12.98 -4.74 -20.54
N LEU A 361 13.64 -4.39 -19.43
CA LEU A 361 13.05 -4.15 -18.11
C LEU A 361 12.98 -2.65 -17.80
N TRP A 362 13.43 -1.80 -18.72
CA TRP A 362 13.57 -0.37 -18.50
C TRP A 362 12.22 0.31 -18.31
N ALA A 363 11.19 -0.12 -19.05
CA ALA A 363 9.85 0.44 -18.95
C ALA A 363 9.25 0.21 -17.55
N GLU A 364 9.35 -1.01 -17.03
CA GLU A 364 8.85 -1.38 -15.71
C GLU A 364 9.65 -0.70 -14.60
N PHE A 365 10.98 -0.67 -14.72
CA PHE A 365 11.83 0.09 -13.80
C PHE A 365 11.46 1.58 -13.79
N PHE A 366 11.31 2.19 -14.98
CA PHE A 366 11.00 3.60 -15.12
C PHE A 366 9.68 3.92 -14.45
N VAL A 367 8.63 3.15 -14.74
CA VAL A 367 7.31 3.34 -14.14
C VAL A 367 7.36 3.17 -12.62
N ALA A 368 8.03 2.13 -12.11
CA ALA A 368 8.18 1.91 -10.67
C ALA A 368 8.91 3.08 -9.99
N ALA A 369 10.07 3.48 -10.50
CA ALA A 369 10.89 4.52 -9.88
C ALA A 369 10.28 5.92 -10.06
N VAL A 370 9.90 6.31 -11.28
CA VAL A 370 9.36 7.63 -11.58
C VAL A 370 7.96 7.78 -10.99
N GLY A 371 7.09 6.79 -11.16
CA GLY A 371 5.76 6.74 -10.56
C GLY A 371 5.81 6.76 -9.02
N GLY A 372 6.82 6.12 -8.42
CA GLY A 372 7.11 6.22 -6.98
C GLY A 372 7.75 7.55 -6.53
N GLY A 373 7.77 8.57 -7.38
CA GLY A 373 8.28 9.90 -7.03
C GLY A 373 9.80 10.03 -7.04
N ARG A 374 10.52 9.10 -7.69
CA ARG A 374 12.00 9.08 -7.74
C ARG A 374 12.58 9.62 -9.05
N ALA A 375 11.82 10.38 -9.82
CA ALA A 375 12.27 11.04 -11.07
C ALA A 375 13.61 11.78 -10.91
N ALA A 376 13.74 12.63 -9.89
CA ALA A 376 14.98 13.38 -9.64
C ALA A 376 16.18 12.46 -9.33
N SER A 377 15.93 11.30 -8.73
CA SER A 377 16.96 10.30 -8.43
C SER A 377 17.45 9.58 -9.71
N VAL A 378 16.56 9.39 -10.69
CA VAL A 378 16.84 8.72 -11.96
C VAL A 378 17.53 9.67 -12.96
N PHE A 379 16.98 10.87 -13.18
CA PHE A 379 17.51 11.81 -14.17
C PHE A 379 18.73 12.60 -13.69
N GLY A 380 18.96 12.70 -12.39
CA GLY A 380 20.13 13.37 -11.82
C GLY A 380 20.16 14.87 -12.12
N THR A 381 21.35 15.40 -12.40
CA THR A 381 21.60 16.85 -12.50
C THR A 381 22.25 17.31 -13.80
N ASN A 382 22.53 16.40 -14.75
CA ASN A 382 23.12 16.73 -16.06
C ASN A 382 22.04 16.78 -17.16
N PRO A 383 21.73 17.94 -17.75
CA PRO A 383 20.67 18.08 -18.76
C PRO A 383 20.88 17.26 -20.03
N ALA A 384 22.13 17.10 -20.50
CA ALA A 384 22.41 16.31 -21.70
C ALA A 384 22.13 14.82 -21.45
N MET A 385 22.61 14.30 -20.31
CA MET A 385 22.34 12.93 -19.88
C MET A 385 20.84 12.69 -19.66
N ALA A 386 20.14 13.65 -19.06
CA ALA A 386 18.70 13.56 -18.84
C ALA A 386 17.91 13.52 -20.15
N ARG A 387 18.30 14.32 -21.16
CA ARG A 387 17.70 14.28 -22.50
C ARG A 387 17.85 12.90 -23.15
N ASP A 388 19.06 12.36 -23.13
CA ASP A 388 19.33 11.04 -23.71
C ASP A 388 18.58 9.92 -22.96
N LEU A 389 18.50 10.01 -21.63
CA LEU A 389 17.73 9.07 -20.83
C LEU A 389 16.24 9.14 -21.11
N MET A 390 15.70 10.35 -21.31
CA MET A 390 14.30 10.54 -21.71
C MET A 390 14.03 9.93 -23.07
N ARG A 391 14.96 10.06 -24.02
CA ARG A 391 14.85 9.44 -25.33
C ARG A 391 14.76 7.92 -25.24
N GLU A 392 15.64 7.28 -24.47
CA GLU A 392 15.56 5.81 -24.28
C GLU A 392 14.30 5.40 -23.52
N SER A 393 13.85 6.22 -22.56
CA SER A 393 12.62 5.96 -21.81
C SER A 393 11.38 6.05 -22.71
N LEU A 394 11.28 7.06 -23.57
CA LEU A 394 10.21 7.18 -24.56
C LEU A 394 10.20 6.01 -25.55
N ARG A 395 11.38 5.53 -25.97
CA ARG A 395 11.48 4.33 -26.83
C ARG A 395 10.99 3.06 -26.14
N ALA A 396 11.26 2.91 -24.85
CA ALA A 396 10.84 1.74 -24.08
C ALA A 396 9.35 1.76 -23.72
N LEU A 397 8.78 2.95 -23.46
CA LEU A 397 7.43 3.11 -22.92
C LEU A 397 6.34 3.21 -24.00
N LEU A 398 6.69 3.70 -25.19
CA LEU A 398 5.73 3.94 -26.25
C LEU A 398 5.56 2.70 -27.15
N PRO A 399 4.36 2.48 -27.70
CA PRO A 399 4.06 1.33 -28.54
C PRO A 399 4.98 1.26 -29.77
N VAL A 400 5.39 0.03 -30.08
CA VAL A 400 6.09 -0.34 -31.31
C VAL A 400 5.16 -1.28 -32.09
N ASP A 401 5.01 -1.06 -33.40
CA ASP A 401 4.15 -1.84 -34.29
C ASP A 401 2.66 -1.92 -33.91
N GLY A 402 2.15 -0.91 -33.19
CA GLY A 402 0.73 -0.76 -32.86
C GLY A 402 0.26 -1.61 -31.68
N LYS A 403 1.17 -2.32 -31.00
CA LYS A 403 0.85 -3.04 -29.75
C LYS A 403 0.95 -2.09 -28.56
N PRO A 404 -0.08 -2.00 -27.70
CA PRO A 404 0.01 -1.21 -26.48
C PRO A 404 1.15 -1.73 -25.60
N PRO A 405 1.74 -0.88 -24.74
CA PRO A 405 2.74 -1.31 -23.78
C PRO A 405 2.20 -2.44 -22.89
N ALA A 406 3.09 -3.33 -22.43
CA ALA A 406 2.74 -4.38 -21.47
C ALA A 406 2.26 -3.78 -20.12
N ILE A 407 2.72 -2.57 -19.83
CA ILE A 407 2.29 -1.74 -18.70
C ILE A 407 1.05 -0.98 -19.11
N ASP A 408 0.14 -0.79 -18.16
CA ASP A 408 -1.05 0.00 -18.38
C ASP A 408 -0.76 1.40 -18.97
N THR A 409 -1.51 1.77 -20.01
CA THR A 409 -1.25 2.98 -20.80
C THR A 409 -1.38 4.26 -19.96
N ALA A 410 -2.35 4.34 -19.06
CA ALA A 410 -2.52 5.52 -18.21
C ALA A 410 -1.40 5.65 -17.17
N VAL A 411 -0.89 4.52 -16.66
CA VAL A 411 0.29 4.51 -15.78
C VAL A 411 1.53 5.05 -16.52
N VAL A 412 1.73 4.64 -17.78
CA VAL A 412 2.82 5.16 -18.62
C VAL A 412 2.69 6.66 -18.86
N ILE A 413 1.50 7.13 -19.22
CA ILE A 413 1.22 8.56 -19.44
C ILE A 413 1.50 9.36 -18.15
N GLY A 414 1.04 8.85 -17.00
CA GLY A 414 1.28 9.45 -15.69
C GLY A 414 2.77 9.55 -15.37
N ALA A 415 3.52 8.47 -15.53
CA ALA A 415 4.96 8.42 -15.27
C ALA A 415 5.75 9.38 -16.19
N LEU A 416 5.40 9.49 -17.47
CA LEU A 416 6.03 10.46 -18.38
C LEU A 416 5.78 11.91 -17.94
N ALA A 417 4.59 12.20 -17.44
CA ALA A 417 4.28 13.54 -16.95
C ALA A 417 4.97 13.82 -15.60
N ASP A 418 5.05 12.84 -14.70
CA ASP A 418 5.82 12.93 -13.45
C ASP A 418 7.32 13.09 -13.67
N ALA A 419 7.87 12.48 -14.71
CA ALA A 419 9.26 12.67 -15.10
C ALA A 419 9.61 14.15 -15.32
N MET A 420 8.66 14.94 -15.83
CA MET A 420 8.84 16.37 -16.13
C MET A 420 8.51 17.29 -14.94
N ASP A 421 7.89 16.80 -13.86
CA ASP A 421 7.56 17.60 -12.68
C ASP A 421 8.75 17.76 -11.72
N LEU A 422 9.90 18.15 -12.28
CA LEU A 422 11.15 18.36 -11.56
C LEU A 422 11.34 19.84 -11.22
N ASP A 423 11.88 20.09 -10.02
CA ASP A 423 12.23 21.45 -9.57
C ASP A 423 13.42 22.03 -10.32
N ASN A 424 14.34 21.19 -10.82
CA ASN A 424 15.50 21.65 -11.58
C ASN A 424 15.07 22.09 -13.00
N PRO A 425 15.12 23.39 -13.34
CA PRO A 425 14.60 23.89 -14.61
C PRO A 425 15.41 23.40 -15.81
N ALA A 426 16.73 23.19 -15.67
CA ALA A 426 17.58 22.75 -16.78
C ALA A 426 17.30 21.28 -17.14
N ILE A 427 17.07 20.44 -16.13
CA ILE A 427 16.67 19.03 -16.36
C ILE A 427 15.28 18.99 -16.95
N ARG A 428 14.30 19.70 -16.36
CA ARG A 428 12.94 19.76 -16.89
C ARG A 428 12.90 20.20 -18.35
N ALA A 429 13.61 21.28 -18.70
CA ALA A 429 13.68 21.76 -20.08
C ALA A 429 14.21 20.69 -21.07
N ALA A 430 15.22 19.92 -20.65
CA ALA A 430 15.76 18.84 -21.47
C ALA A 430 14.74 17.73 -21.75
N LEU A 431 13.88 17.41 -20.77
CA LEU A 431 12.81 16.42 -20.91
C LEU A 431 11.65 16.96 -21.76
N GLU A 432 11.25 18.21 -21.53
CA GLU A 432 10.21 18.92 -22.30
C GLU A 432 10.57 18.97 -23.80
N ASP A 433 11.81 19.34 -24.13
CA ASP A 433 12.29 19.40 -25.52
C ASP A 433 12.23 18.03 -26.22
N GLU A 434 12.63 16.96 -25.52
CA GLU A 434 12.64 15.60 -26.07
C GLU A 434 11.22 15.07 -26.27
N LEU A 435 10.32 15.34 -25.33
CA LEU A 435 8.90 15.00 -25.46
C LEU A 435 8.28 15.70 -26.68
N ALA A 436 8.51 17.01 -26.83
CA ALA A 436 8.01 17.80 -27.96
C ALA A 436 8.57 17.28 -29.30
N ALA A 437 9.87 16.95 -29.36
CA ALA A 437 10.48 16.37 -30.54
C ALA A 437 9.84 15.02 -30.92
N ARG A 438 9.60 14.14 -29.93
CA ARG A 438 8.97 12.83 -30.18
C ARG A 438 7.51 12.99 -30.63
N TYR A 439 6.77 13.92 -30.06
CA TYR A 439 5.39 14.22 -30.44
C TYR A 439 5.29 14.65 -31.92
N ARG A 440 6.17 15.56 -32.37
CA ARG A 440 6.25 15.98 -33.79
C ARG A 440 6.57 14.81 -34.71
N ALA A 441 7.56 14.00 -34.35
CA ALA A 441 7.94 12.84 -35.15
C ALA A 441 6.78 11.84 -35.29
N ALA A 442 6.00 11.63 -34.22
CA ALA A 442 4.89 10.68 -34.18
C ALA A 442 3.65 11.09 -35.00
N GLY A 443 3.63 12.25 -35.67
CA GLY A 443 2.63 12.42 -36.72
C GLY A 443 3.07 13.29 -37.88
N GLN A 444 4.35 13.15 -38.24
CA GLN A 444 4.73 13.21 -39.63
C GLN A 444 4.31 11.89 -40.31
N PRO A 445 3.77 11.90 -41.54
CA PRO A 445 3.57 10.66 -42.29
C PRO A 445 4.92 9.95 -42.47
N PRO A 446 4.96 8.60 -42.44
CA PRO A 446 6.22 7.87 -42.59
C PRO A 446 6.90 8.31 -43.89
N ALA A 447 8.14 8.80 -43.77
CA ALA A 447 8.89 9.30 -44.91
C ALA A 447 8.95 8.21 -45.99
N LYS A 448 8.51 8.53 -47.21
CA LYS A 448 8.77 7.68 -48.38
C LYS A 448 10.29 7.62 -48.54
N SER A 449 10.90 6.54 -48.09
CA SER A 449 12.31 6.25 -48.35
C SER A 449 12.54 6.34 -49.86
N GLY A 450 13.43 7.22 -50.27
CA GLY A 450 13.67 7.57 -51.68
C GLY A 450 13.89 6.33 -52.54
N LEU A 451 12.93 6.07 -53.43
CA LEU A 451 13.21 5.34 -54.66
C LEU A 451 14.09 6.26 -55.50
N GLN A 452 15.36 5.91 -55.54
CA GLN A 452 16.33 6.43 -56.48
C GLN A 452 15.72 6.28 -57.89
N GLU A 453 15.46 7.39 -58.57
CA GLU A 453 15.10 7.42 -59.99
C GLU A 453 16.24 6.77 -60.78
N VAL A 454 16.11 5.47 -61.06
CA VAL A 454 16.88 4.80 -62.10
C VAL A 454 15.97 4.75 -63.32
N SER A 455 16.26 5.66 -64.24
CA SER A 455 15.75 5.66 -65.61
C SER A 455 16.14 4.36 -66.31
N VAL A 456 15.16 3.51 -66.67
CA VAL A 456 15.29 2.54 -67.77
C VAL A 456 13.97 2.43 -68.52
N ARG A 457 14.10 2.54 -69.85
CA ARG A 457 13.09 2.45 -70.91
C ARG A 457 12.30 1.12 -70.92
N ASN A 458 11.06 1.23 -71.39
CA ASN A 458 10.24 0.30 -72.20
C ASN A 458 10.35 -1.21 -71.96
N GLY A 459 9.20 -1.84 -71.66
CA GLY A 459 8.96 -3.26 -71.87
C GLY A 459 7.69 -3.75 -71.17
N ALA A 460 6.90 -4.56 -71.85
CA ALA A 460 5.53 -4.93 -71.53
C ALA A 460 5.35 -6.01 -70.44
N SER A 461 4.12 -6.05 -69.92
CA SER A 461 3.32 -7.20 -69.43
C SER A 461 3.74 -8.01 -68.20
N ASP A 462 2.77 -8.02 -67.26
CA ASP A 462 2.26 -9.13 -66.44
C ASP A 462 3.00 -9.71 -65.22
N ALA A 463 2.17 -9.92 -64.19
CA ALA A 463 2.28 -10.76 -63.00
C ALA A 463 3.14 -10.26 -61.81
N LEU A 464 2.48 -9.68 -60.79
CA LEU A 464 2.16 -10.36 -59.51
C LEU A 464 1.56 -9.38 -58.50
N ALA A 465 0.43 -9.78 -57.93
CA ALA A 465 -0.26 -9.08 -56.85
C ALA A 465 0.27 -9.50 -55.47
N ARG A 466 0.40 -8.51 -54.56
CA ARG A 466 0.16 -8.58 -53.09
C ARG A 466 1.14 -9.46 -52.27
N SER A 467 1.50 -9.16 -51.03
CA SER A 467 1.09 -8.17 -50.02
C SER A 467 2.13 -8.24 -48.89
N GLY A 468 2.53 -7.10 -48.35
CA GLY A 468 3.37 -7.02 -47.15
C GLY A 468 3.63 -5.58 -46.71
N THR A 469 3.64 -4.65 -47.66
CA THR A 469 3.93 -3.24 -47.41
C THR A 469 2.71 -2.42 -46.96
N SER A 470 1.49 -2.72 -47.44
CA SER A 470 0.28 -1.98 -47.03
C SER A 470 -0.14 -2.27 -45.60
N ASP A 471 0.01 -3.52 -45.15
CA ASP A 471 -0.33 -3.95 -43.79
C ASP A 471 0.68 -3.40 -42.77
N ALA A 472 1.97 -3.35 -43.14
CA ALA A 472 3.02 -2.74 -42.30
C ALA A 472 2.88 -1.22 -42.21
N LEU A 473 2.55 -0.52 -43.31
CA LEU A 473 2.29 0.94 -43.28
C LEU A 473 1.00 1.28 -42.51
N ALA A 474 -0.05 0.46 -42.61
CA ALA A 474 -1.28 0.66 -41.84
C ALA A 474 -1.04 0.46 -40.33
N ARG A 475 -0.30 -0.60 -39.95
CA ARG A 475 0.08 -0.86 -38.56
C ARG A 475 1.04 0.19 -38.00
N SER A 476 2.00 0.69 -38.80
CA SER A 476 2.86 1.79 -38.38
C SER A 476 2.06 3.08 -38.17
N GLY A 477 1.11 3.38 -39.05
CA GLY A 477 0.20 4.51 -38.91
C GLY A 477 -0.66 4.46 -37.63
N THR A 478 -1.16 3.28 -37.24
CA THR A 478 -1.89 3.11 -35.98
C THR A 478 -0.99 3.20 -34.74
N SER A 479 0.25 2.70 -34.84
CA SER A 479 1.25 2.80 -33.75
C SER A 479 1.64 4.24 -33.45
N ASP A 480 1.91 5.01 -34.51
CA ASP A 480 2.32 6.40 -34.40
C ASP A 480 1.18 7.26 -33.86
N ALA A 481 -0.08 6.97 -34.23
CA ALA A 481 -1.26 7.63 -33.67
C ALA A 481 -1.42 7.37 -32.16
N LEU A 482 -1.28 6.10 -31.72
CA LEU A 482 -1.36 5.74 -30.30
C LEU A 482 -0.23 6.40 -29.49
N ALA A 483 1.02 6.30 -29.98
CA ALA A 483 2.15 6.95 -29.34
C ALA A 483 1.96 8.48 -29.25
N ARG A 484 1.48 9.11 -30.33
CA ARG A 484 1.21 10.54 -30.37
C ARG A 484 0.15 10.95 -29.34
N SER A 485 -0.90 10.15 -29.17
CA SER A 485 -1.94 10.39 -28.16
C SER A 485 -1.39 10.24 -26.73
N MET A 486 -0.61 9.19 -26.44
CA MET A 486 0.01 9.01 -25.13
C MET A 486 0.93 10.18 -24.77
N ILE A 487 1.81 10.58 -25.69
CA ILE A 487 2.70 11.74 -25.50
C ILE A 487 1.89 13.02 -25.35
N GLY A 488 0.84 13.19 -26.16
CA GLY A 488 -0.04 14.35 -26.15
C GLY A 488 -0.73 14.55 -24.80
N LEU A 489 -1.24 13.47 -24.22
CA LEU A 489 -1.82 13.47 -22.88
C LEU A 489 -0.76 13.74 -21.81
N ALA A 490 0.41 13.10 -21.87
CA ALA A 490 1.50 13.35 -20.92
C ALA A 490 1.96 14.82 -20.94
N GLY A 491 2.09 15.41 -22.14
CA GLY A 491 2.38 16.83 -22.32
C GLY A 491 1.29 17.73 -21.76
N SER A 492 0.02 17.39 -21.95
CA SER A 492 -1.11 18.15 -21.42
C SER A 492 -1.17 18.14 -19.91
N LEU A 493 -0.91 16.98 -19.31
CA LEU A 493 -0.80 16.81 -17.86
C LEU A 493 0.33 17.64 -17.26
N HIS A 494 1.48 17.68 -17.94
CA HIS A 494 2.61 18.51 -17.52
C HIS A 494 2.30 20.00 -17.66
N ALA A 495 1.74 20.42 -18.80
CA ALA A 495 1.36 21.79 -19.08
C ALA A 495 0.37 22.33 -18.04
N ALA A 496 -0.61 21.52 -17.63
CA ALA A 496 -1.57 21.90 -16.58
C ALA A 496 -0.91 22.16 -15.21
N ARG A 497 0.25 21.55 -14.94
CA ARG A 497 0.96 21.61 -13.64
C ARG A 497 2.07 22.63 -13.58
N LEU A 498 2.40 23.30 -14.69
CA LEU A 498 3.44 24.32 -14.71
C LEU A 498 3.22 25.40 -13.64
N SER A 499 1.97 25.68 -13.23
CA SER A 499 1.67 26.56 -12.09
C SER A 499 2.32 27.95 -12.22
N GLY A 500 2.40 28.46 -13.46
CA GLY A 500 3.09 29.72 -13.78
C GLY A 500 4.60 29.59 -14.05
N ARG A 501 5.20 28.40 -13.94
CA ARG A 501 6.56 28.12 -14.43
C ARG A 501 6.57 28.18 -15.97
N PRO A 502 7.53 28.88 -16.60
CA PRO A 502 7.66 28.84 -18.06
C PRO A 502 8.12 27.45 -18.53
N ALA A 503 7.62 27.00 -19.68
CA ALA A 503 8.10 25.83 -20.39
C ALA A 503 9.07 26.23 -21.51
N THR A 504 9.71 25.26 -22.17
CA THR A 504 10.54 25.58 -23.34
C THR A 504 9.69 26.03 -24.53
N PRO A 505 10.23 26.89 -25.41
CA PRO A 505 9.51 27.30 -26.63
C PRO A 505 9.12 26.12 -27.52
N ALA A 506 9.94 25.06 -27.56
CA ALA A 506 9.66 23.85 -28.31
C ALA A 506 8.44 23.11 -27.75
N PHE A 507 8.29 23.06 -26.43
CA PHE A 507 7.15 22.44 -25.77
C PHE A 507 5.87 23.29 -25.93
N GLU A 508 5.96 24.60 -25.75
CA GLU A 508 4.82 25.52 -25.91
C GLU A 508 4.24 25.50 -27.34
N ALA A 509 5.12 25.37 -28.36
CA ALA A 509 4.71 25.29 -29.76
C ALA A 509 3.78 24.10 -30.07
N GLU A 510 3.86 23.00 -29.31
CA GLU A 510 3.04 21.81 -29.54
C GLU A 510 1.60 21.96 -29.07
N ARG A 511 1.29 22.99 -28.27
CA ARG A 511 -0.07 23.33 -27.82
C ARG A 511 -0.81 22.10 -27.26
N PHE A 512 -0.13 21.35 -26.39
CA PHE A 512 -0.59 20.05 -25.90
C PHE A 512 -2.02 20.09 -25.35
N LEU A 513 -2.32 20.99 -24.41
CA LEU A 513 -3.66 21.12 -23.80
C LEU A 513 -4.77 21.41 -24.81
N GLN A 514 -4.47 22.14 -25.88
CA GLN A 514 -5.46 22.42 -26.93
C GLN A 514 -5.67 21.22 -27.85
N ASN A 515 -4.60 20.47 -28.12
CA ASN A 515 -4.61 19.33 -29.04
C ASN A 515 -5.05 18.02 -28.36
N HIS A 516 -4.87 17.90 -27.04
CA HIS A 516 -5.15 16.73 -26.21
C HIS A 516 -5.79 17.18 -24.89
N PRO A 517 -7.05 17.65 -24.91
CA PRO A 517 -7.71 18.18 -23.73
C PRO A 517 -7.82 17.11 -22.64
N LEU A 518 -7.59 17.52 -21.39
CA LEU A 518 -7.79 16.67 -20.22
C LEU A 518 -9.28 16.63 -19.86
N ALA A 519 -9.74 15.47 -19.38
CA ALA A 519 -11.08 15.33 -18.84
C ALA A 519 -11.26 16.24 -17.61
N ALA A 520 -12.39 16.95 -17.53
CA ALA A 520 -12.73 17.72 -16.35
C ALA A 520 -12.90 16.78 -15.14
N LEU A 521 -12.34 17.16 -14.00
CA LEU A 521 -12.53 16.41 -12.77
C LEU A 521 -13.96 16.59 -12.24
N PRO A 522 -14.54 15.52 -11.66
CA PRO A 522 -15.77 15.66 -10.89
C PRO A 522 -15.62 16.72 -9.80
N VAL A 523 -16.57 17.65 -9.71
CA VAL A 523 -16.57 18.68 -8.67
C VAL A 523 -17.01 18.04 -7.35
N LEU A 524 -16.31 18.34 -6.26
CA LEU A 524 -16.74 17.98 -4.90
C LEU A 524 -17.71 19.05 -4.38
N SER A 525 -18.91 19.07 -4.97
CA SER A 525 -20.00 19.96 -4.56
C SER A 525 -20.60 19.50 -3.24
N GLY A 526 -21.31 20.41 -2.56
CA GLY A 526 -22.06 20.08 -1.35
C GLY A 526 -23.07 18.97 -1.56
N GLU A 527 -23.71 18.89 -2.73
CA GLU A 527 -24.67 17.81 -3.04
C GLU A 527 -24.02 16.42 -3.12
N ARG A 528 -22.76 16.33 -3.56
CA ARG A 528 -22.03 15.05 -3.60
C ARG A 528 -21.42 14.68 -2.26
N LEU A 529 -21.07 15.67 -1.45
CA LEU A 529 -20.41 15.48 -0.17
C LEU A 529 -21.38 15.40 1.02
N PHE A 530 -22.58 15.97 0.90
CA PHE A 530 -23.56 16.04 1.97
C PHE A 530 -24.90 15.48 1.52
N HIS A 531 -25.46 14.61 2.35
CA HIS A 531 -26.85 14.17 2.24
C HIS A 531 -27.62 14.70 3.45
N ASN A 532 -28.67 15.51 3.23
CA ASN A 532 -29.45 16.16 4.29
C ASN A 532 -28.59 16.94 5.31
N GLY A 533 -27.54 17.63 4.82
CA GLY A 533 -26.60 18.37 5.68
C GLY A 533 -25.54 17.50 6.37
N LEU A 534 -25.48 16.20 6.09
CA LEU A 534 -24.52 15.27 6.69
C LEU A 534 -23.45 14.81 5.71
N ASN A 535 -22.20 15.04 6.07
CA ASN A 535 -21.05 14.41 5.42
C ASN A 535 -20.61 13.21 6.26
N VAL A 536 -20.86 12.01 5.75
CA VAL A 536 -20.44 10.76 6.40
C VAL A 536 -19.09 10.32 5.85
N GLN A 537 -18.15 10.07 6.75
CA GLN A 537 -16.80 9.61 6.44
C GLN A 537 -16.52 8.27 7.11
N ARG A 538 -15.89 7.37 6.36
CA ARG A 538 -15.43 6.08 6.87
C ARG A 538 -13.91 6.12 7.04
N MET A 539 -13.41 5.90 8.25
CA MET A 539 -11.98 6.00 8.56
C MET A 539 -11.42 4.71 9.14
N THR A 540 -10.48 4.07 8.45
CA THR A 540 -9.90 2.79 8.87
C THR A 540 -8.58 3.02 9.62
N PHE A 541 -8.45 2.43 10.82
CA PHE A 541 -7.22 2.37 11.60
C PHE A 541 -6.90 0.92 11.92
N TYR A 542 -5.63 0.55 11.88
CA TYR A 542 -5.20 -0.84 11.99
C TYR A 542 -4.48 -1.13 13.32
N ASP A 543 -4.42 -2.41 13.70
CA ASP A 543 -3.88 -2.83 15.01
C ASP A 543 -2.35 -3.02 15.02
N ASP A 544 -1.65 -2.05 14.46
CA ASP A 544 -0.20 -1.93 14.56
C ASP A 544 0.18 -0.71 15.44
N PRO A 545 1.45 -0.57 15.85
CA PRO A 545 1.88 0.55 16.68
C PRO A 545 1.54 1.93 16.10
N ASP A 546 1.61 2.11 14.78
CA ASP A 546 1.32 3.38 14.10
C ASP A 546 -0.18 3.64 14.00
N GLY A 547 -0.99 2.63 13.67
CA GLY A 547 -2.45 2.70 13.63
C GLY A 547 -3.04 3.02 15.00
N ARG A 548 -2.55 2.37 16.07
CA ARG A 548 -2.92 2.72 17.46
C ARG A 548 -2.51 4.16 17.82
N ALA A 549 -1.33 4.62 17.39
CA ALA A 549 -0.88 5.99 17.64
C ALA A 549 -1.72 7.03 16.87
N SER A 550 -2.01 6.77 15.60
CA SER A 550 -2.84 7.57 14.72
C SER A 550 -4.27 7.69 15.24
N PHE A 551 -4.87 6.59 15.72
CA PHE A 551 -6.21 6.63 16.31
C PHE A 551 -6.26 7.45 17.61
N ARG A 552 -5.24 7.33 18.48
CA ARG A 552 -5.12 8.22 19.64
C ARG A 552 -4.95 9.69 19.22
N GLY A 553 -4.22 9.95 18.13
CA GLY A 553 -4.08 11.27 17.53
C GLY A 553 -5.43 11.84 17.09
N PHE A 554 -6.18 11.03 16.34
CA PHE A 554 -7.54 11.31 15.89
C PHE A 554 -8.47 11.72 17.04
N LEU A 555 -8.57 10.92 18.12
CA LEU A 555 -9.44 11.24 19.25
C LEU A 555 -9.07 12.57 19.91
N ARG A 556 -7.77 12.80 20.15
CA ARG A 556 -7.28 14.06 20.75
C ARG A 556 -7.59 15.27 19.87
N GLN A 557 -7.38 15.17 18.56
CA GLN A 557 -7.64 16.25 17.61
C GLN A 557 -9.11 16.65 17.61
N HIS A 558 -10.01 15.69 17.43
CA HIS A 558 -11.44 15.95 17.31
C HIS A 558 -12.04 16.47 18.63
N ARG A 559 -11.59 15.94 19.78
CA ARG A 559 -11.97 16.50 21.08
C ARG A 559 -11.53 17.95 21.24
N ALA A 560 -10.31 18.28 20.82
CA ALA A 560 -9.81 19.66 20.90
C ALA A 560 -10.62 20.63 20.01
N GLN A 561 -11.25 20.13 18.96
CA GLN A 561 -12.16 20.87 18.09
C GLN A 561 -13.60 20.91 18.60
N GLY A 562 -13.90 20.29 19.74
CA GLY A 562 -15.23 20.26 20.35
C GLY A 562 -16.19 19.23 19.76
N TRP A 563 -15.67 18.22 19.06
CA TRP A 563 -16.51 17.15 18.51
C TRP A 563 -17.02 16.21 19.61
N ALA A 564 -18.22 15.70 19.43
CA ALA A 564 -18.76 14.63 20.27
C ALA A 564 -18.14 13.30 19.83
N LEU A 565 -17.60 12.54 20.78
CA LEU A 565 -16.95 11.26 20.55
C LEU A 565 -17.72 10.16 21.29
N HIS A 566 -18.12 9.13 20.56
CA HIS A 566 -18.87 8.00 21.10
C HIS A 566 -18.18 6.68 20.75
N ALA A 567 -17.97 5.84 21.75
CA ALA A 567 -17.56 4.45 21.52
C ALA A 567 -18.80 3.59 21.22
N GLN A 568 -18.65 2.71 20.24
CA GLN A 568 -19.51 1.58 19.99
C GLN A 568 -18.66 0.30 20.08
N SER A 569 -19.31 -0.87 20.05
CA SER A 569 -18.60 -2.14 20.04
C SER A 569 -17.78 -2.28 18.75
N GLY A 570 -16.46 -2.09 18.83
CA GLY A 570 -15.51 -2.25 17.72
C GLY A 570 -15.28 -1.03 16.82
N PHE A 571 -15.99 0.09 17.01
CA PHE A 571 -15.80 1.32 16.26
C PHE A 571 -16.15 2.56 17.09
N ALA A 572 -15.66 3.73 16.67
CA ALA A 572 -15.95 5.02 17.28
C ALA A 572 -16.70 5.92 16.29
N VAL A 573 -17.61 6.74 16.81
CA VAL A 573 -18.34 7.76 16.05
C VAL A 573 -17.93 9.13 16.55
N ALA A 574 -17.36 9.95 15.67
CA ALA A 574 -17.02 11.34 15.94
C ALA A 574 -17.98 12.27 15.16
N ILE A 575 -18.59 13.22 15.85
CA ILE A 575 -19.60 14.12 15.26
C ILE A 575 -19.14 15.56 15.47
N SER A 576 -19.06 16.31 14.38
CA SER A 576 -18.67 17.71 14.47
C SER A 576 -19.78 18.58 15.08
N PRO A 577 -19.44 19.73 15.67
CA PRO A 577 -20.40 20.79 15.89
C PRO A 577 -21.10 21.17 14.58
N GLU A 578 -22.36 21.56 14.67
CA GLU A 578 -23.09 22.06 13.52
C GLU A 578 -22.57 23.43 13.08
N ARG A 579 -22.36 23.59 11.77
CA ARG A 579 -22.04 24.89 11.17
C ARG A 579 -22.82 25.06 9.89
N ASN A 580 -23.63 26.13 9.81
CA ASN A 580 -24.45 26.47 8.64
C ASN A 580 -25.35 25.30 8.18
N GLY A 581 -25.98 24.59 9.14
CA GLY A 581 -26.84 23.43 8.83
C GLY A 581 -26.08 22.20 8.33
N ARG A 582 -24.75 22.14 8.53
CA ARG A 582 -23.90 21.03 8.13
C ARG A 582 -23.20 20.39 9.33
N ARG A 583 -23.07 19.06 9.28
CA ARG A 583 -22.28 18.26 10.24
C ARG A 583 -21.44 17.23 9.49
N ILE A 584 -20.31 16.87 10.08
CA ILE A 584 -19.50 15.72 9.68
C ILE A 584 -19.71 14.60 10.71
N ILE A 585 -19.90 13.37 10.22
CA ILE A 585 -19.93 12.15 11.01
C ILE A 585 -18.78 11.27 10.52
N ILE A 586 -17.81 10.97 11.40
CA ILE A 586 -16.72 10.05 11.10
C ILE A 586 -16.99 8.75 11.85
N VAL A 587 -17.09 7.66 11.09
CA VAL A 587 -17.17 6.29 11.62
C VAL A 587 -15.78 5.66 11.51
N ALA A 588 -15.08 5.59 12.63
CA ALA A 588 -13.68 5.20 12.73
C ALA A 588 -13.50 3.81 13.34
N ASP A 589 -12.65 2.96 12.75
CA ASP A 589 -12.29 1.68 13.36
C ASP A 589 -11.55 1.90 14.67
N ILE A 590 -11.86 1.08 15.68
CA ILE A 590 -11.03 0.97 16.89
C ILE A 590 -9.97 -0.11 16.62
N PRO A 591 -8.67 0.24 16.66
CA PRO A 591 -7.59 -0.74 16.52
C PRO A 591 -7.76 -1.94 17.47
N GLY A 592 -7.64 -3.15 16.93
CA GLY A 592 -7.79 -4.42 17.65
C GLY A 592 -9.19 -5.03 17.58
N ALA A 593 -10.18 -4.34 17.00
CA ALA A 593 -11.52 -4.90 16.78
C ALA A 593 -11.62 -5.84 15.55
N GLY A 594 -10.63 -5.79 14.66
CA GLY A 594 -10.55 -6.64 13.46
C GLY A 594 -11.74 -6.47 12.51
N ASP A 595 -11.97 -7.48 11.68
CA ASP A 595 -13.04 -7.47 10.67
C ASP A 595 -14.44 -7.46 11.30
N ALA A 596 -14.59 -8.02 12.50
CA ALA A 596 -15.84 -7.99 13.26
C ALA A 596 -16.25 -6.54 13.62
N GLY A 597 -15.30 -5.71 14.09
CA GLY A 597 -15.56 -4.30 14.35
C GLY A 597 -15.93 -3.53 13.08
N ARG A 598 -15.26 -3.83 11.97
CA ARG A 598 -15.53 -3.24 10.65
C ARG A 598 -16.93 -3.59 10.13
N ALA A 599 -17.32 -4.85 10.23
CA ALA A 599 -18.66 -5.30 9.90
C ALA A 599 -19.73 -4.62 10.79
N ALA A 600 -19.48 -4.52 12.10
CA ALA A 600 -20.38 -3.84 13.04
C ALA A 600 -20.58 -2.35 12.70
N ALA A 601 -19.54 -1.67 12.22
CA ALA A 601 -19.63 -0.28 11.75
C ALA A 601 -20.54 -0.14 10.52
N TRP A 602 -20.40 -1.04 9.53
CA TRP A 602 -21.26 -1.07 8.35
C TRP A 602 -22.71 -1.39 8.68
N ASP A 603 -22.94 -2.38 9.54
CA ASP A 603 -24.29 -2.75 9.98
C ASP A 603 -24.97 -1.59 10.71
N TRP A 604 -24.22 -0.85 11.54
CA TRP A 604 -24.72 0.35 12.20
C TRP A 604 -25.06 1.45 11.19
N MET A 605 -24.15 1.79 10.27
CA MET A 605 -24.42 2.81 9.25
C MET A 605 -25.65 2.45 8.40
N ALA A 606 -25.78 1.19 7.99
CA ALA A 606 -26.92 0.71 7.21
C ALA A 606 -28.25 0.84 7.97
N ARG A 607 -28.29 0.48 9.27
CA ARG A 607 -29.48 0.67 10.12
C ARG A 607 -29.86 2.14 10.27
N GLU A 608 -28.87 3.02 10.34
CA GLU A 608 -29.04 4.46 10.48
C GLU A 608 -29.27 5.18 9.13
N GLY A 609 -29.32 4.45 8.01
CA GLY A 609 -29.51 5.02 6.67
C GLY A 609 -28.35 5.90 6.21
N LEU A 610 -27.14 5.65 6.73
CA LEU A 610 -25.93 6.41 6.44
C LEU A 610 -25.09 5.70 5.38
N THR A 611 -24.61 6.46 4.40
CA THR A 611 -23.67 5.97 3.38
C THR A 611 -22.46 6.90 3.34
N PRO A 612 -21.22 6.38 3.41
CA PRO A 612 -20.03 7.21 3.39
C PRO A 612 -19.83 7.86 2.02
N SER A 613 -19.66 9.18 2.04
CA SER A 613 -19.25 9.98 0.87
C SER A 613 -17.72 10.11 0.77
N ILE A 614 -17.02 9.93 1.90
CA ILE A 614 -15.56 9.99 1.99
C ILE A 614 -15.05 8.70 2.63
N VAL A 615 -14.02 8.09 2.06
CA VAL A 615 -13.30 6.96 2.64
C VAL A 615 -11.86 7.37 2.91
N VAL A 616 -11.36 7.09 4.10
CA VAL A 616 -10.02 7.49 4.55
C VAL A 616 -9.26 6.27 5.07
N HIS A 617 -8.12 5.97 4.44
CA HIS A 617 -7.18 4.97 4.89
C HIS A 617 -6.13 5.58 5.83
N ARG A 618 -6.08 5.13 7.09
CA ARG A 618 -5.07 5.52 8.09
C ARG A 618 -4.26 4.30 8.55
N GLY A 619 -3.47 3.76 7.63
CA GLY A 619 -2.59 2.62 7.91
C GLY A 619 -1.40 2.53 6.94
N HIS A 620 -0.65 1.44 7.09
CA HIS A 620 0.40 1.06 6.17
C HIS A 620 -0.15 0.50 4.85
N SER A 621 0.65 0.51 3.78
CA SER A 621 0.25 0.07 2.44
C SER A 621 -0.27 -1.38 2.36
N TYR A 622 0.19 -2.27 3.23
CA TYR A 622 -0.27 -3.67 3.27
C TYR A 622 -1.72 -3.82 3.76
N HIS A 623 -2.26 -2.80 4.41
CA HIS A 623 -3.62 -2.78 4.88
C HIS A 623 -4.62 -2.25 3.83
N GLU A 624 -4.14 -1.74 2.69
CA GLU A 624 -4.96 -1.06 1.69
C GLU A 624 -6.02 -1.97 1.06
N ASP A 625 -5.74 -3.26 0.86
CA ASP A 625 -6.71 -4.21 0.29
C ASP A 625 -7.94 -4.38 1.18
N ALA A 626 -7.75 -4.34 2.51
CA ALA A 626 -8.86 -4.34 3.46
C ALA A 626 -9.68 -3.04 3.35
N THR A 627 -9.04 -1.87 3.22
CA THR A 627 -9.76 -0.59 3.01
C THR A 627 -10.45 -0.51 1.65
N MET A 628 -9.94 -1.19 0.62
CA MET A 628 -10.56 -1.19 -0.72
C MET A 628 -12.02 -1.68 -0.68
N THR A 629 -12.35 -2.57 0.26
CA THR A 629 -13.71 -3.07 0.46
C THR A 629 -14.69 -1.98 0.94
N GLU A 630 -14.17 -0.93 1.58
CA GLU A 630 -14.94 0.19 2.15
C GLU A 630 -15.38 1.22 1.10
N ILE A 631 -14.79 1.18 -0.09
CA ILE A 631 -15.11 2.10 -1.19
C ILE A 631 -16.39 1.61 -1.86
N ALA A 632 -17.35 2.51 -2.10
CA ALA A 632 -18.59 2.19 -2.80
C ALA A 632 -18.71 3.04 -4.08
N PRO A 633 -19.54 2.64 -5.06
CA PRO A 633 -19.71 3.42 -6.30
C PRO A 633 -20.11 4.89 -6.06
N GLY A 634 -20.82 5.18 -4.96
CA GLY A 634 -21.22 6.52 -4.56
C GLY A 634 -20.16 7.32 -3.78
N THR A 635 -18.98 6.75 -3.50
CA THR A 635 -17.91 7.47 -2.79
C THR A 635 -17.41 8.64 -3.63
N ALA A 636 -17.48 9.86 -3.07
CA ALA A 636 -17.08 11.08 -3.75
C ALA A 636 -15.57 11.35 -3.62
N LEU A 637 -14.96 10.98 -2.50
CA LEU A 637 -13.54 11.21 -2.22
C LEU A 637 -12.92 10.02 -1.47
N VAL A 638 -11.73 9.61 -1.91
CA VAL A 638 -10.89 8.63 -1.22
C VAL A 638 -9.57 9.27 -0.83
N PHE A 639 -9.16 9.11 0.43
CA PHE A 639 -7.88 9.55 0.95
C PHE A 639 -7.00 8.33 1.29
N TRP A 640 -5.95 8.12 0.51
CA TRP A 640 -4.94 7.09 0.77
C TRP A 640 -3.75 7.70 1.52
N GLY A 641 -3.80 7.65 2.86
CA GLY A 641 -2.77 8.19 3.74
C GLY A 641 -1.55 7.29 3.97
N SER A 642 -1.56 6.09 3.41
CA SER A 642 -0.46 5.13 3.37
C SER A 642 0.66 5.58 2.46
N CYS A 643 1.86 5.00 2.60
CA CYS A 643 2.95 5.16 1.64
C CYS A 643 2.54 4.57 0.27
N GLY A 644 2.78 5.32 -0.80
CA GLY A 644 2.55 4.85 -2.17
C GLY A 644 1.08 4.65 -2.52
N GLY A 645 0.13 5.19 -1.75
CA GLY A 645 -1.30 5.02 -1.96
C GLY A 645 -1.79 5.39 -3.37
N HIS A 646 -1.00 6.15 -4.13
CA HIS A 646 -1.23 6.42 -5.55
C HIS A 646 -1.34 5.14 -6.41
N THR A 647 -0.68 4.03 -6.03
CA THR A 647 -0.79 2.75 -6.74
C THR A 647 -2.22 2.19 -6.71
N ARG A 648 -3.04 2.58 -5.73
CA ARG A 648 -4.43 2.13 -5.55
C ARG A 648 -5.45 2.92 -6.37
N LEU A 649 -5.00 3.93 -7.10
CA LEU A 649 -5.84 4.80 -7.89
C LEU A 649 -6.68 4.06 -8.94
N ARG A 650 -6.09 3.13 -9.70
CA ARG A 650 -6.82 2.33 -10.70
C ARG A 650 -7.95 1.53 -10.04
N ALA A 651 -7.62 0.73 -9.03
CA ALA A 651 -8.59 -0.09 -8.31
C ALA A 651 -9.70 0.77 -7.67
N THR A 652 -9.34 1.96 -7.17
CA THR A 652 -10.29 2.95 -6.65
C THR A 652 -11.26 3.40 -7.74
N LEU A 653 -10.76 3.80 -8.91
CA LEU A 653 -11.59 4.31 -10.01
C LEU A 653 -12.41 3.21 -10.69
N GLU A 654 -11.95 1.96 -10.69
CA GLU A 654 -12.75 0.82 -11.16
C GLU A 654 -13.95 0.55 -10.24
N ARG A 655 -13.82 0.82 -8.94
CA ARG A 655 -14.89 0.65 -7.95
C ARG A 655 -15.79 1.88 -7.80
N ALA A 656 -15.22 3.08 -7.93
CA ALA A 656 -15.89 4.37 -7.84
C ALA A 656 -15.37 5.32 -8.94
N PRO A 657 -15.92 5.23 -10.17
CA PRO A 657 -15.43 5.98 -11.34
C PRO A 657 -15.42 7.51 -11.17
N ASP A 658 -16.32 8.04 -10.35
CA ASP A 658 -16.43 9.48 -10.09
C ASP A 658 -15.71 9.95 -8.83
N ALA A 659 -15.04 9.04 -8.10
CA ALA A 659 -14.30 9.40 -6.89
C ALA A 659 -13.07 10.25 -7.22
N LEU A 660 -12.89 11.36 -6.51
CA LEU A 660 -11.59 12.00 -6.45
C LEU A 660 -10.68 11.22 -5.50
N VAL A 661 -9.39 11.14 -5.83
CA VAL A 661 -8.41 10.40 -5.02
C VAL A 661 -7.30 11.35 -4.60
N LEU A 662 -7.16 11.54 -3.29
CA LEU A 662 -6.00 12.19 -2.70
C LEU A 662 -5.10 11.07 -2.16
N ALA A 663 -3.89 10.97 -2.67
CA ALA A 663 -2.98 9.90 -2.30
C ALA A 663 -1.56 10.40 -2.12
N THR A 664 -0.75 9.62 -1.41
CA THR A 664 0.70 9.82 -1.39
C THR A 664 1.34 9.09 -2.57
N GLN A 665 2.25 9.76 -3.25
CA GLN A 665 3.06 9.17 -4.32
C GLN A 665 4.25 8.39 -3.75
N ASN A 666 4.81 8.86 -2.62
CA ASN A 666 5.93 8.22 -1.96
C ASN A 666 5.64 7.94 -0.48
N ILE A 667 6.26 8.66 0.46
CA ILE A 667 6.11 8.37 1.90
C ILE A 667 4.89 9.10 2.47
N GLY A 668 3.99 8.33 3.09
CA GLY A 668 2.92 8.83 3.95
C GLY A 668 3.41 9.05 5.38
N VAL A 669 2.89 10.09 6.03
CA VAL A 669 3.29 10.47 7.39
C VAL A 669 2.05 10.83 8.19
N SER A 670 1.88 10.19 9.35
CA SER A 670 0.74 10.42 10.24
C SER A 670 0.48 11.89 10.56
N THR A 671 1.53 12.67 10.87
CA THR A 671 1.40 14.10 11.18
C THR A 671 0.94 14.94 9.98
N VAL A 672 1.35 14.59 8.76
CA VAL A 672 0.91 15.26 7.53
C VAL A 672 -0.53 14.87 7.20
N ASN A 673 -0.86 13.57 7.33
CA ASN A 673 -2.22 13.05 7.18
C ASN A 673 -3.20 13.77 8.10
N GLU A 674 -2.89 13.85 9.40
CA GLU A 674 -3.71 14.52 10.41
C GLU A 674 -3.95 16.00 10.08
N ALA A 675 -2.88 16.72 9.70
CA ALA A 675 -2.98 18.11 9.35
C ALA A 675 -3.83 18.35 8.10
N LEU A 676 -3.67 17.52 7.06
CA LEU A 676 -4.46 17.62 5.82
C LEU A 676 -5.94 17.32 6.04
N LEU A 677 -6.25 16.21 6.74
CA LEU A 677 -7.63 15.84 7.06
C LEU A 677 -8.30 16.93 7.90
N GLY A 678 -7.62 17.46 8.91
CA GLY A 678 -8.14 18.57 9.72
C GLY A 678 -8.42 19.84 8.93
N ILE A 679 -7.60 20.17 7.92
CA ILE A 679 -7.86 21.30 7.01
C ILE A 679 -9.09 21.00 6.15
N MET A 680 -9.20 19.78 5.61
CA MET A 680 -10.32 19.39 4.76
C MET A 680 -11.64 19.38 5.52
N GLU A 681 -11.67 18.83 6.74
CA GLU A 681 -12.83 18.81 7.64
C GLU A 681 -13.32 20.24 7.96
N GLU A 682 -12.41 21.15 8.31
CA GLU A 682 -12.76 22.55 8.58
C GLU A 682 -13.31 23.25 7.32
N ARG A 683 -12.72 23.00 6.14
CA ARG A 683 -13.20 23.54 4.86
C ARG A 683 -14.56 22.97 4.47
N LEU A 684 -14.78 21.67 4.68
CA LEU A 684 -16.07 21.03 4.46
C LEU A 684 -17.17 21.68 5.32
N LEU A 685 -16.91 21.94 6.60
CA LEU A 685 -17.87 22.58 7.49
C LEU A 685 -18.11 24.06 7.14
N ALA A 686 -17.04 24.80 6.81
CA ALA A 686 -17.11 26.24 6.51
C ALA A 686 -17.71 26.53 5.13
N ASP A 687 -17.25 25.81 4.12
CA ASP A 687 -17.51 26.12 2.70
C ASP A 687 -18.57 25.17 2.11
N GLY A 688 -18.76 23.97 2.67
CA GLY A 688 -19.71 22.96 2.16
C GLY A 688 -19.20 22.20 0.94
N GLY A 689 -17.94 22.36 0.60
CA GLY A 689 -17.28 21.72 -0.53
C GLY A 689 -15.77 21.76 -0.33
N ILE A 690 -15.03 21.22 -1.30
CA ILE A 690 -13.56 21.24 -1.28
C ILE A 690 -13.03 22.04 -2.47
N ASP A 691 -12.42 23.19 -2.17
CA ASP A 691 -11.54 23.90 -3.10
C ASP A 691 -10.09 23.47 -2.84
N TRP A 692 -9.53 22.69 -3.77
CA TRP A 692 -8.16 22.18 -3.67
C TRP A 692 -7.10 23.27 -3.62
N ASN A 693 -7.33 24.45 -4.21
CA ASN A 693 -6.39 25.57 -4.14
C ASN A 693 -6.38 26.18 -2.73
N ALA A 694 -7.55 26.36 -2.12
CA ALA A 694 -7.67 26.84 -0.75
C ALA A 694 -7.04 25.84 0.24
N VAL A 695 -7.36 24.54 0.11
CA VAL A 695 -6.78 23.46 0.93
C VAL A 695 -5.26 23.44 0.81
N TRP A 696 -4.70 23.43 -0.40
CA TRP A 696 -3.24 23.36 -0.57
C TRP A 696 -2.51 24.63 -0.11
N LYS A 697 -3.10 25.81 -0.32
CA LYS A 697 -2.53 27.08 0.17
C LYS A 697 -2.40 27.06 1.69
N GLU A 698 -3.44 26.60 2.38
CA GLU A 698 -3.45 26.47 3.82
C GLU A 698 -2.51 25.37 4.31
N ALA A 699 -2.52 24.20 3.67
CA ALA A 699 -1.60 23.10 3.97
C ALA A 699 -0.14 23.55 3.89
N ARG A 700 0.27 24.25 2.83
CA ARG A 700 1.64 24.81 2.69
C ARG A 700 2.01 25.80 3.80
N SER A 701 1.03 26.49 4.39
CA SER A 701 1.27 27.44 5.49
C SER A 701 1.43 26.74 6.85
N ARG A 702 0.74 25.61 7.05
CA ARG A 702 0.67 24.88 8.33
C ARG A 702 1.65 23.70 8.41
N ILE A 703 1.88 23.01 7.31
CA ILE A 703 2.68 21.78 7.25
C ILE A 703 4.11 22.13 6.83
N ARG A 704 5.05 21.98 7.77
CA ARG A 704 6.49 22.23 7.53
C ARG A 704 7.28 20.98 7.16
N ASP A 705 6.66 19.80 7.30
CA ASP A 705 7.29 18.54 6.94
C ASP A 705 7.50 18.47 5.42
N ARG A 706 8.76 18.25 5.01
CA ARG A 706 9.12 18.17 3.58
C ARG A 706 8.43 17.02 2.86
N ARG A 707 8.03 15.98 3.57
CA ARG A 707 7.30 14.82 3.02
C ARG A 707 5.89 15.17 2.56
N PHE A 708 5.36 16.36 2.92
CA PHE A 708 4.14 16.88 2.30
C PHE A 708 4.25 16.98 0.77
N ALA A 709 5.46 17.16 0.21
CA ALA A 709 5.67 17.15 -1.23
C ALA A 709 5.31 15.81 -1.90
N SER A 710 5.24 14.71 -1.13
CA SER A 710 4.81 13.40 -1.61
C SER A 710 3.29 13.26 -1.73
N TYR A 711 2.50 14.23 -1.25
CA TYR A 711 1.04 14.20 -1.35
C TYR A 711 0.57 14.84 -2.64
N LYS A 712 -0.28 14.13 -3.39
CA LYS A 712 -0.87 14.63 -4.63
C LYS A 712 -2.35 14.92 -4.40
N ARG A 713 -2.73 16.17 -4.66
CA ARG A 713 -4.15 16.55 -4.75
C ARG A 713 -4.76 15.97 -6.02
N PRO A 714 -6.06 15.64 -6.02
CA PRO A 714 -6.70 14.97 -7.16
C PRO A 714 -6.52 15.68 -8.50
N ASP A 715 -6.49 17.01 -8.50
CA ASP A 715 -6.32 17.89 -9.68
C ASP A 715 -4.87 18.06 -10.15
N HIS A 716 -3.89 17.51 -9.43
CA HIS A 716 -2.47 17.52 -9.81
C HIS A 716 -1.84 16.12 -9.81
N ASP A 717 -2.64 15.07 -9.63
CA ASP A 717 -2.18 13.69 -9.70
C ASP A 717 -2.16 13.22 -11.17
N SER A 718 -0.95 12.94 -11.68
CA SER A 718 -0.70 12.59 -13.09
C SER A 718 -1.45 11.37 -13.53
N ALA A 719 -1.35 10.27 -12.77
CA ALA A 719 -1.98 9.05 -13.20
C ALA A 719 -3.50 9.18 -13.04
N ASN A 720 -4.02 9.92 -12.05
CA ASN A 720 -5.46 10.08 -11.88
C ASN A 720 -6.08 10.77 -13.09
N LEU A 721 -5.46 11.89 -13.48
CA LEU A 721 -5.86 12.64 -14.66
C LEU A 721 -5.62 11.82 -15.95
N ALA A 722 -4.54 11.04 -16.01
CA ALA A 722 -4.26 10.15 -17.14
C ALA A 722 -5.31 9.04 -17.29
N PHE A 723 -5.69 8.35 -16.21
CA PHE A 723 -6.73 7.31 -16.23
C PHE A 723 -8.04 7.87 -16.75
N ARG A 724 -8.45 9.04 -16.23
CA ARG A 724 -9.70 9.69 -16.64
C ARG A 724 -9.65 10.15 -18.11
N ALA A 725 -8.58 10.81 -18.53
CA ALA A 725 -8.43 11.25 -19.91
C ALA A 725 -8.39 10.06 -20.89
N TRP A 726 -7.67 9.00 -20.52
CA TRP A 726 -7.56 7.78 -21.31
C TRP A 726 -8.90 7.04 -21.43
N GLN A 727 -9.66 6.94 -20.33
CA GLN A 727 -11.02 6.37 -20.35
C GLN A 727 -11.95 7.16 -21.28
N VAL A 728 -11.94 8.49 -21.22
CA VAL A 728 -12.77 9.32 -22.11
C VAL A 728 -12.39 9.13 -23.57
N GLN A 729 -11.08 9.08 -23.87
CA GLN A 729 -10.60 8.91 -25.23
C GLN A 729 -10.94 7.52 -25.79
N THR A 730 -10.84 6.47 -24.97
CA THR A 730 -11.18 5.10 -25.37
C THR A 730 -12.70 4.86 -25.47
N ALA A 731 -13.52 5.59 -24.72
CA ALA A 731 -14.98 5.52 -24.83
C ALA A 731 -15.55 6.32 -26.03
N SER A 732 -14.75 7.21 -26.63
CA SER A 732 -15.15 8.03 -27.79
C SER A 732 -14.84 7.38 -29.14
N HIS A 733 -14.24 6.19 -29.12
CA HIS A 733 -13.92 5.34 -30.28
C HIS A 733 -14.69 4.02 -30.18
#